data_AF-A0A9J6RG79-F1
#
_entry.id   AF-A0A9J6RG79-F1
#
_cell.length_a   1.000
_cell.length_b   1.000
_cell.length_c   1.000
_cell.angle_alpha   90.00
_cell.angle_beta   90.00
_cell.angle_gamma   90.00
#
_symmetry.space_group_name_H-M   'P 1'
#
loop_
_entity.id
_entity.type
_entity.pdbx_description
1 polymer ?
#
loop_
_entity_poly.entity_id
_entity_poly.type
_entity_poly.pdbx_seq_one_letter_code
_entity_poly.pdbx_strand_id
1 'polypeptide(L)'
;MKLQWLDLRPTKLEGVTFGYPWVKGMYKTISELPINQQAVQSWPLAYWPDGSIKWSGHAFVTDASKQDANTLNDMAVFSHNKLVVEENSSSVKIDTGNLVISIAKQGEDIIQWIKDYNGRILLSQGRLVSSLESTEETSKGVLTKRKPLISKIKNTIIEKSGPIQATIKIDGALDEDDRFLFTLRLIFYKDSKQVKMVHTFLYNDESLEEQIKGLGFQFHRQLSGSSFNRHVRITTTEGVYNEPAQLLASRRFRQSELYNKQLRGEALDVDNQEIYQEAFGNAIWQDFMVTQQAIDRSFVQKRTDKTCSWKQIPTLKNADGVIYAGDDHGGIALGIKDFKEKYPTGFQVEQINESNTTYSLWFYSPEAKAMDLRHYSKETHVESAYEGFPEMRATPVGVANTSEAYLELFDEPPSDQALTEFSNYVERPTLVVTNPEYYYKTKATGTWPLVDTSSHAKEFIEKALDDLVRFYQAEIKQREWYGYWHYGDVMHSYDHARKQWFYDLGGYAWQNTELVPNLWLWYSFFRTGDASIFRMVEAMTRHNSEVDRYHLGEFEGLGSRHNVSHWGCGCKELRISMACLYKYYYYLTADERMLELLDEVKDADQALDRLDPMREFYQREDKLTHARVGPDWASLTSNWMSYYERTRNQVYLDKIKQSLNDIKKTPHRLLSGPTYQYDPKRSKMIYMDTGNEGGYHMIIAFGAPQVWLELVDLLDDQTFKNMVAEFGRVYAMTNEEKQKFSGGKLTNNHFHWPMFASGLMAYSAKYDHDLTLAKTAWKHLLDQKVSGVPLPISPVEGTSYRTLLEIPWITTNVVAQWSLNIFLALSYASEVLDEVFTN
;
A
#
# COMPACT_ATOMS: atom_id res chain seq x y z
N MET A 1 -11.11 -24.34 -10.97
CA MET A 1 -11.59 -23.41 -9.91
C MET A 1 -11.77 -22.02 -10.50
N LYS A 2 -12.86 -21.28 -10.19
CA LYS A 2 -13.17 -20.02 -10.88
C LYS A 2 -12.20 -18.89 -10.50
N LEU A 3 -11.70 -18.22 -11.54
CA LEU A 3 -10.89 -17.01 -11.47
C LEU A 3 -11.67 -15.87 -12.13
N GLN A 4 -11.33 -14.64 -11.79
CA GLN A 4 -11.81 -13.44 -12.48
C GLN A 4 -10.76 -12.33 -12.40
N TRP A 5 -10.76 -11.44 -13.37
CA TRP A 5 -9.99 -10.20 -13.29
C TRP A 5 -10.61 -9.28 -12.25
N LEU A 6 -9.77 -8.57 -11.50
CA LEU A 6 -10.24 -7.58 -10.54
C LEU A 6 -10.99 -6.44 -11.24
N ASP A 7 -10.34 -5.78 -12.21
CA ASP A 7 -10.88 -4.65 -12.96
C ASP A 7 -10.68 -4.80 -14.48
N LEU A 8 -9.56 -4.31 -15.02
CA LEU A 8 -9.27 -4.29 -16.44
C LEU A 8 -8.72 -5.65 -16.87
N ARG A 9 -9.15 -6.08 -18.07
CA ARG A 9 -8.58 -7.26 -18.72
C ARG A 9 -7.26 -6.89 -19.40
N PRO A 10 -6.28 -7.81 -19.47
CA PRO A 10 -5.04 -7.56 -20.19
C PRO A 10 -5.31 -7.21 -21.66
N THR A 11 -4.74 -6.10 -22.12
CA THR A 11 -4.83 -5.66 -23.53
C THR A 11 -3.53 -5.88 -24.28
N LYS A 12 -2.43 -6.06 -23.56
CA LYS A 12 -1.09 -6.32 -24.10
C LYS A 12 -0.45 -7.50 -23.38
N LEU A 13 0.75 -7.90 -23.81
CA LEU A 13 1.50 -8.96 -23.11
C LEU A 13 1.93 -8.47 -21.73
N GLU A 14 1.46 -9.14 -20.69
CA GLU A 14 1.63 -8.72 -19.30
C GLU A 14 1.95 -9.92 -18.40
N GLY A 15 2.85 -9.70 -17.45
CA GLY A 15 3.10 -10.63 -16.36
C GLY A 15 2.11 -10.40 -15.22
N VAL A 16 1.46 -11.48 -14.78
CA VAL A 16 0.46 -11.43 -13.71
C VAL A 16 0.92 -12.31 -12.57
N THR A 17 0.98 -11.73 -11.37
CA THR A 17 1.19 -12.47 -10.12
C THR A 17 0.00 -12.24 -9.21
N PHE A 18 -0.50 -13.32 -8.62
CA PHE A 18 -1.64 -13.27 -7.71
C PHE A 18 -1.58 -14.43 -6.71
N GLY A 19 -2.35 -14.34 -5.64
CA GLY A 19 -2.54 -15.43 -4.70
C GLY A 19 -3.94 -16.01 -4.69
N TYR A 20 -4.04 -17.28 -4.29
CA TYR A 20 -5.28 -18.05 -4.27
C TYR A 20 -5.44 -18.76 -2.91
N PRO A 21 -6.61 -18.63 -2.24
CA PRO A 21 -6.88 -19.26 -0.96
C PRO A 21 -7.30 -20.72 -1.13
N TRP A 22 -7.07 -21.54 -0.11
CA TRP A 22 -7.42 -22.95 -0.11
C TRP A 22 -8.15 -23.36 1.16
N VAL A 23 -9.12 -24.26 1.00
CA VAL A 23 -9.81 -24.87 2.14
C VAL A 23 -8.84 -25.74 2.93
N LYS A 24 -8.91 -25.67 4.26
CA LYS A 24 -8.11 -26.51 5.17
C LYS A 24 -8.19 -27.99 4.81
N GLY A 25 -7.03 -28.63 4.70
CA GLY A 25 -6.89 -30.04 4.37
C GLY A 25 -6.88 -30.37 2.87
N MET A 26 -7.08 -29.38 1.98
CA MET A 26 -7.24 -29.65 0.54
C MET A 26 -5.93 -30.06 -0.17
N TYR A 27 -4.85 -29.31 0.01
CA TYR A 27 -3.54 -29.60 -0.60
C TYR A 27 -2.43 -29.54 0.43
N LYS A 28 -1.53 -30.53 0.44
CA LYS A 28 -0.29 -30.50 1.26
C LYS A 28 0.91 -29.92 0.50
N THR A 29 0.87 -30.01 -0.82
CA THR A 29 1.88 -29.50 -1.76
C THR A 29 1.16 -28.86 -2.92
N ILE A 30 1.75 -27.82 -3.51
CA ILE A 30 1.24 -27.18 -4.72
C ILE A 30 2.07 -27.63 -5.91
N SER A 31 1.41 -28.15 -6.94
CA SER A 31 2.02 -28.39 -8.25
C SER A 31 1.80 -27.19 -9.16
N GLU A 32 2.42 -27.19 -10.34
CA GLU A 32 2.02 -26.28 -11.41
C GLU A 32 0.51 -26.50 -11.67
N LEU A 33 -0.28 -25.42 -11.57
CA LEU A 33 -1.72 -25.43 -11.76
C LEU A 33 -2.05 -24.60 -13.00
N PRO A 34 -2.11 -25.20 -14.20
CA PRO A 34 -2.33 -24.44 -15.42
C PRO A 34 -3.62 -23.65 -15.42
N ILE A 35 -3.53 -22.44 -15.96
CA ILE A 35 -4.66 -21.54 -16.23
C ILE A 35 -4.87 -21.55 -17.73
N ASN A 36 -6.06 -21.94 -18.20
CA ASN A 36 -6.41 -21.91 -19.63
C ASN A 36 -5.38 -22.59 -20.56
N GLN A 37 -4.85 -23.75 -20.15
CA GLN A 37 -3.79 -24.47 -20.88
C GLN A 37 -2.47 -23.69 -21.02
N GLN A 38 -2.20 -22.75 -20.12
CA GLN A 38 -0.93 -22.03 -20.03
C GLN A 38 -0.13 -22.52 -18.83
N ALA A 39 1.20 -22.52 -18.97
CA ALA A 39 2.09 -22.81 -17.87
C ALA A 39 1.95 -21.74 -16.77
N VAL A 40 1.93 -22.20 -15.52
CA VAL A 40 1.81 -21.35 -14.33
C VAL A 40 2.86 -21.79 -13.34
N GLN A 41 3.61 -20.82 -12.82
CA GLN A 41 4.54 -21.02 -11.74
C GLN A 41 3.78 -20.86 -10.43
N SER A 42 3.81 -21.88 -9.55
CA SER A 42 3.07 -21.90 -8.28
C SER A 42 4.00 -22.09 -7.08
N TRP A 43 3.73 -21.43 -5.96
CA TRP A 43 4.44 -21.63 -4.68
C TRP A 43 3.51 -21.41 -3.48
N PRO A 44 3.78 -22.00 -2.31
CA PRO A 44 2.99 -21.73 -1.11
C PRO A 44 3.30 -20.33 -0.55
N LEU A 45 2.27 -19.62 -0.07
CA LEU A 45 2.38 -18.35 0.66
C LEU A 45 2.12 -18.53 2.14
N ALA A 46 1.18 -19.41 2.51
CA ALA A 46 0.81 -19.70 3.88
C ALA A 46 0.24 -21.11 4.03
N TYR A 47 0.23 -21.60 5.26
CA TYR A 47 -0.20 -22.93 5.65
C TYR A 47 -1.22 -22.87 6.79
N TRP A 48 -2.15 -23.82 6.77
CA TRP A 48 -3.00 -24.15 7.90
C TRP A 48 -2.21 -24.91 8.97
N PRO A 49 -2.71 -24.97 10.23
CA PRO A 49 -2.06 -25.70 11.31
C PRO A 49 -1.84 -27.21 11.05
N ASP A 50 -2.66 -27.83 10.19
CA ASP A 50 -2.50 -29.24 9.82
C ASP A 50 -1.39 -29.44 8.76
N GLY A 51 -0.73 -28.36 8.33
CA GLY A 51 0.31 -28.35 7.30
C GLY A 51 -0.21 -28.33 5.86
N SER A 52 -1.53 -28.26 5.65
CA SER A 52 -2.08 -27.99 4.31
C SER A 52 -1.86 -26.54 3.92
N ILE A 53 -1.85 -26.25 2.62
CA ILE A 53 -1.68 -24.89 2.10
C ILE A 53 -2.95 -24.09 2.41
N LYS A 54 -2.76 -22.89 2.98
CA LYS A 54 -3.80 -21.88 3.23
C LYS A 54 -3.91 -20.91 2.07
N TRP A 55 -2.76 -20.49 1.54
CA TRP A 55 -2.64 -19.63 0.37
C TRP A 55 -1.47 -20.08 -0.51
N SER A 56 -1.63 -20.01 -1.83
CA SER A 56 -0.52 -20.14 -2.79
C SER A 56 -0.42 -18.91 -3.68
N GLY A 57 0.78 -18.63 -4.16
CA GLY A 57 1.08 -17.60 -5.14
C GLY A 57 1.25 -18.25 -6.50
N HIS A 58 0.86 -17.52 -7.53
CA HIS A 58 0.87 -17.95 -8.92
C HIS A 58 1.40 -16.84 -9.80
N ALA A 59 2.25 -17.18 -10.76
CA ALA A 59 2.71 -16.27 -11.80
C ALA A 59 2.50 -16.88 -13.19
N PHE A 60 2.00 -16.08 -14.12
CA PHE A 60 1.82 -16.44 -15.53
C PHE A 60 1.94 -15.20 -16.42
N VAL A 61 1.97 -15.42 -17.73
CA VAL A 61 2.03 -14.35 -18.73
C VAL A 61 0.83 -14.49 -19.66
N THR A 62 0.11 -13.39 -19.87
CA THR A 62 -1.13 -13.36 -20.66
C THR A 62 -1.15 -12.17 -21.61
N ASP A 63 -2.10 -12.17 -22.53
CA ASP A 63 -2.35 -11.10 -23.50
C ASP A 63 -3.86 -11.03 -23.84
N ALA A 64 -4.26 -10.09 -24.70
CA ALA A 64 -5.65 -9.91 -25.13
C ALA A 64 -6.28 -11.16 -25.78
N SER A 65 -5.48 -12.04 -26.38
CA SER A 65 -5.96 -13.29 -27.01
C SER A 65 -6.25 -14.40 -26.00
N LYS A 66 -5.83 -14.22 -24.74
CA LYS A 66 -5.81 -15.23 -23.68
C LYS A 66 -6.54 -14.81 -22.40
N GLN A 67 -7.27 -13.70 -22.47
CA GLN A 67 -7.89 -13.02 -21.32
C GLN A 67 -9.07 -13.76 -20.66
N ASP A 68 -9.53 -14.90 -21.17
CA ASP A 68 -10.70 -15.60 -20.61
C ASP A 68 -10.31 -16.40 -19.34
N ALA A 69 -9.94 -15.72 -18.25
CA ALA A 69 -9.56 -16.34 -16.98
C ALA A 69 -10.73 -17.15 -16.38
N ASN A 70 -10.80 -18.45 -16.66
CA ASN A 70 -12.00 -19.22 -16.33
C ASN A 70 -11.71 -20.36 -15.33
N THR A 71 -10.53 -20.98 -15.36
CA THR A 71 -10.20 -22.06 -14.40
C THR A 71 -8.70 -22.28 -14.13
N LEU A 72 -8.34 -22.43 -12.85
CA LEU A 72 -7.17 -23.24 -12.43
C LEU A 72 -7.50 -24.73 -12.57
N ASN A 73 -6.62 -25.51 -13.21
CA ASN A 73 -6.77 -26.94 -13.46
C ASN A 73 -5.53 -27.74 -13.03
N ASP A 74 -5.71 -29.02 -12.67
CA ASP A 74 -4.64 -29.92 -12.21
C ASP A 74 -3.88 -30.63 -13.37
N MET A 75 -4.17 -30.31 -14.64
CA MET A 75 -3.53 -30.94 -15.79
C MET A 75 -2.27 -30.18 -16.21
N ALA A 76 -1.11 -30.82 -16.15
CA ALA A 76 0.19 -30.22 -16.49
C ALA A 76 0.28 -29.72 -17.94
N VAL A 77 0.88 -28.55 -18.11
CA VAL A 77 1.22 -27.96 -19.42
C VAL A 77 2.69 -27.61 -19.41
N PHE A 78 3.46 -28.14 -20.36
CA PHE A 78 4.89 -27.87 -20.48
C PHE A 78 5.16 -26.64 -21.35
N SER A 79 5.92 -25.67 -20.82
CA SER A 79 6.50 -24.57 -21.61
C SER A 79 7.89 -24.96 -22.13
N HIS A 80 8.13 -24.73 -23.42
CA HIS A 80 9.42 -25.04 -24.07
C HIS A 80 10.48 -23.96 -23.81
N ASN A 81 10.08 -22.69 -23.67
CA ASN A 81 10.96 -21.58 -23.30
C ASN A 81 10.77 -21.22 -21.82
N LYS A 82 11.83 -20.81 -21.14
CA LYS A 82 11.83 -20.44 -19.71
C LYS A 82 12.64 -19.18 -19.50
N LEU A 83 12.24 -18.37 -18.53
CA LEU A 83 13.09 -17.33 -17.97
C LEU A 83 14.30 -17.99 -17.30
N VAL A 84 15.49 -17.43 -17.53
CA VAL A 84 16.76 -17.95 -16.97
C VAL A 84 17.43 -16.86 -16.13
N VAL A 85 17.92 -17.24 -14.95
CA VAL A 85 18.71 -16.38 -14.07
C VAL A 85 20.07 -17.03 -13.84
N GLU A 86 21.14 -16.29 -14.15
CA GLU A 86 22.53 -16.73 -13.98
C GLU A 86 23.27 -15.75 -13.07
N GLU A 87 23.94 -16.26 -12.05
CA GLU A 87 24.68 -15.43 -11.10
C GLU A 87 26.19 -15.68 -11.21
N ASN A 88 26.97 -14.60 -11.22
CA ASN A 88 28.42 -14.66 -11.06
C ASN A 88 28.86 -13.73 -9.90
N SER A 89 30.17 -13.58 -9.69
CA SER A 89 30.70 -12.77 -8.58
C SER A 89 30.44 -11.27 -8.72
N SER A 90 30.19 -10.78 -9.93
CA SER A 90 30.06 -9.34 -10.24
C SER A 90 28.63 -8.91 -10.61
N SER A 91 27.81 -9.82 -11.13
CA SER A 91 26.47 -9.50 -11.62
C SER A 91 25.50 -10.68 -11.55
N VAL A 92 24.21 -10.34 -11.64
CA VAL A 92 23.11 -11.27 -11.92
C VAL A 92 22.63 -10.98 -13.35
N LYS A 93 22.59 -12.01 -14.18
CA LYS A 93 22.12 -11.95 -15.57
C LYS A 93 20.75 -12.60 -15.68
N ILE A 94 19.82 -11.93 -16.37
CA ILE A 94 18.43 -12.38 -16.55
C ILE A 94 18.17 -12.47 -18.05
N ASP A 95 17.67 -13.61 -18.49
CA ASP A 95 17.20 -13.83 -19.86
C ASP A 95 15.68 -14.06 -19.83
N THR A 96 14.92 -13.11 -20.37
CA THR A 96 13.46 -13.23 -20.47
C THR A 96 13.02 -14.00 -21.71
N GLY A 97 13.93 -14.32 -22.64
CA GLY A 97 13.64 -14.81 -23.99
C GLY A 97 13.62 -13.69 -25.04
N ASN A 98 13.20 -12.49 -24.67
CA ASN A 98 13.20 -11.31 -25.54
C ASN A 98 14.28 -10.27 -25.15
N LEU A 99 14.71 -10.27 -23.89
CA LEU A 99 15.73 -9.39 -23.36
C LEU A 99 16.77 -10.17 -22.56
N VAL A 100 18.01 -9.68 -22.61
CA VAL A 100 19.09 -10.09 -21.71
C VAL A 100 19.51 -8.89 -20.88
N ILE A 101 19.44 -9.01 -19.55
CA ILE A 101 19.69 -7.93 -18.59
C ILE A 101 20.87 -8.30 -17.70
N SER A 102 21.75 -7.34 -17.40
CA SER A 102 22.82 -7.50 -16.40
C SER A 102 22.64 -6.52 -15.25
N ILE A 103 22.46 -7.05 -14.04
CA ILE A 103 22.32 -6.30 -12.79
C ILE A 103 23.62 -6.39 -12.00
N ALA A 104 24.19 -5.26 -11.62
CA ALA A 104 25.44 -5.23 -10.86
C ALA A 104 25.21 -5.64 -9.40
N LYS A 105 26.23 -6.21 -8.76
CA LYS A 105 26.24 -6.49 -7.31
C LYS A 105 26.92 -5.40 -6.48
N GLN A 106 27.55 -4.43 -7.12
CA GLN A 106 28.33 -3.36 -6.50
C GLN A 106 28.45 -2.16 -7.44
N GLY A 107 28.82 -1.00 -6.91
CA GLY A 107 28.99 0.23 -7.67
C GLY A 107 27.71 1.05 -7.75
N GLU A 108 27.63 1.94 -8.75
CA GLU A 108 26.56 2.93 -8.85
C GLU A 108 25.46 2.58 -9.86
N ASP A 109 25.84 1.85 -10.92
CA ASP A 109 24.94 1.39 -11.98
C ASP A 109 24.29 0.06 -11.58
N ILE A 110 23.02 0.12 -11.20
CA ILE A 110 22.21 -1.06 -10.86
C ILE A 110 21.99 -1.92 -12.12
N ILE A 111 21.45 -1.33 -13.18
CA ILE A 111 21.29 -2.01 -14.48
C ILE A 111 22.49 -1.60 -15.34
N GLN A 112 23.44 -2.52 -15.51
CA GLN A 112 24.63 -2.24 -16.32
C GLN A 112 24.23 -2.06 -17.79
N TRP A 113 23.40 -2.97 -18.29
CA TRP A 113 22.85 -2.92 -19.64
C TRP A 113 21.63 -3.84 -19.79
N ILE A 114 20.81 -3.53 -20.79
CA ILE A 114 19.76 -4.39 -21.36
C ILE A 114 20.08 -4.57 -22.84
N LYS A 115 20.05 -5.81 -23.32
CA LYS A 115 20.26 -6.17 -24.72
C LYS A 115 19.05 -6.88 -25.31
N ASP A 116 18.86 -6.75 -26.61
CA ASP A 116 17.99 -7.63 -27.38
C ASP A 116 18.62 -9.02 -27.55
N TYR A 117 17.88 -9.95 -28.15
CA TYR A 117 18.35 -11.31 -28.45
C TYR A 117 19.50 -11.36 -29.48
N ASN A 118 19.72 -10.29 -30.25
CA ASN A 118 20.82 -10.15 -31.20
C ASN A 118 22.09 -9.57 -30.55
N GLY A 119 22.04 -9.21 -29.27
CA GLY A 119 23.14 -8.63 -28.51
C GLY A 119 23.32 -7.11 -28.66
N ARG A 120 22.39 -6.41 -29.33
CA ARG A 120 22.38 -4.94 -29.40
C ARG A 120 22.02 -4.37 -28.03
N ILE A 121 22.80 -3.41 -27.54
CA ILE A 121 22.51 -2.68 -26.31
C ILE A 121 21.33 -1.74 -26.57
N LEU A 122 20.23 -1.96 -25.85
CA LEU A 122 19.01 -1.14 -25.90
C LEU A 122 19.01 -0.06 -24.81
N LEU A 123 19.67 -0.34 -23.69
CA LEU A 123 19.75 0.53 -22.52
C LEU A 123 21.05 0.25 -21.77
N SER A 124 21.61 1.26 -21.14
CA SER A 124 22.79 1.16 -20.26
C SER A 124 22.68 2.10 -19.06
N GLN A 125 23.53 1.86 -18.05
CA GLN A 125 23.74 2.75 -16.91
C GLN A 125 22.45 3.15 -16.19
N GLY A 126 21.63 2.16 -15.85
CA GLY A 126 20.47 2.35 -15.00
C GLY A 126 20.91 2.56 -13.55
N ARG A 127 20.67 3.74 -13.00
CA ARG A 127 21.04 4.11 -11.62
C ARG A 127 19.97 4.94 -10.94
N LEU A 128 19.87 4.84 -9.61
CA LEU A 128 19.06 5.80 -8.84
C LEU A 128 19.82 7.11 -8.71
N VAL A 129 19.08 8.20 -8.82
CA VAL A 129 19.60 9.57 -8.75
C VAL A 129 18.79 10.36 -7.74
N SER A 130 19.48 11.23 -7.01
CA SER A 130 18.86 12.12 -6.03
C SER A 130 19.64 13.42 -5.94
N SER A 131 19.14 14.38 -5.18
CA SER A 131 19.89 15.56 -4.79
C SER A 131 19.45 16.05 -3.43
N LEU A 132 20.37 16.65 -2.68
CA LEU A 132 20.11 17.34 -1.44
C LEU A 132 20.06 18.84 -1.67
N GLU A 133 19.27 19.54 -0.88
CA GLU A 133 19.17 21.00 -0.83
C GLU A 133 19.35 21.45 0.62
N SER A 134 20.26 22.41 0.84
CA SER A 134 20.46 23.08 2.12
C SER A 134 20.39 24.58 1.91
N THR A 135 19.83 25.31 2.87
CA THR A 135 19.74 26.77 2.84
C THR A 135 20.57 27.40 3.95
N GLU A 136 21.26 28.48 3.63
CA GLU A 136 22.08 29.27 4.56
C GLU A 136 21.64 30.74 4.47
N GLU A 137 21.20 31.32 5.60
CA GLU A 137 20.93 32.76 5.67
C GLU A 137 22.24 33.53 5.74
N THR A 138 22.43 34.45 4.78
CA THR A 138 23.59 35.33 4.72
C THR A 138 23.14 36.79 4.81
N SER A 139 24.09 37.70 5.06
CA SER A 139 23.82 39.15 5.02
C SER A 139 23.34 39.66 3.65
N LYS A 140 23.42 38.84 2.59
CA LYS A 140 22.98 39.15 1.23
C LYS A 140 21.71 38.40 0.80
N GLY A 141 21.08 37.65 1.70
CA GLY A 141 19.90 36.83 1.44
C GLY A 141 20.16 35.33 1.66
N VAL A 142 19.28 34.48 1.11
CA VAL A 142 19.37 33.03 1.28
C VAL A 142 20.25 32.42 0.19
N LEU A 143 21.31 31.72 0.59
CA LEU A 143 22.12 30.88 -0.29
C LEU A 143 21.58 29.45 -0.26
N THR A 144 21.22 28.91 -1.43
CA THR A 144 20.82 27.51 -1.59
C THR A 144 21.96 26.72 -2.20
N LYS A 145 22.38 25.64 -1.54
CA LYS A 145 23.37 24.68 -2.07
C LYS A 145 22.65 23.41 -2.48
N ARG A 146 23.03 22.84 -3.63
CA ARG A 146 22.52 21.56 -4.12
C ARG A 146 23.65 20.56 -4.28
N LYS A 147 23.47 19.35 -3.76
CA LYS A 147 24.45 18.26 -3.83
C LYS A 147 23.81 17.06 -4.54
N PRO A 148 24.27 16.68 -5.74
CA PRO A 148 23.75 15.49 -6.42
C PRO A 148 24.18 14.22 -5.68
N LEU A 149 23.33 13.21 -5.73
CA LEU A 149 23.52 11.89 -5.13
C LEU A 149 23.21 10.82 -6.18
N ILE A 150 23.90 9.69 -6.08
CA ILE A 150 23.74 8.52 -6.96
C ILE A 150 23.76 7.26 -6.12
N SER A 151 23.03 6.23 -6.56
CA SER A 151 22.98 4.95 -5.85
C SER A 151 24.37 4.39 -5.58
N LYS A 152 24.53 3.74 -4.42
CA LYS A 152 25.60 2.80 -4.15
C LYS A 152 25.01 1.46 -3.72
N ILE A 153 25.30 0.43 -4.49
CA ILE A 153 24.83 -0.93 -4.24
C ILE A 153 25.62 -1.51 -3.07
N LYS A 154 24.89 -1.96 -2.04
CA LYS A 154 25.46 -2.70 -0.91
C LYS A 154 25.25 -4.19 -1.05
N ASN A 155 24.07 -4.58 -1.54
CA ASN A 155 23.71 -5.98 -1.65
C ASN A 155 22.80 -6.19 -2.86
N THR A 156 22.91 -7.36 -3.48
CA THR A 156 22.04 -7.79 -4.58
C THR A 156 21.80 -9.28 -4.43
N ILE A 157 20.54 -9.65 -4.29
CA ILE A 157 20.12 -11.03 -4.08
C ILE A 157 19.05 -11.44 -5.08
N ILE A 158 19.10 -12.70 -5.49
CA ILE A 158 18.00 -13.34 -6.22
C ILE A 158 16.94 -13.70 -5.18
N GLU A 159 15.91 -12.87 -5.07
CA GLU A 159 14.79 -13.10 -4.14
C GLU A 159 13.85 -14.19 -4.66
N LYS A 160 13.70 -14.27 -5.99
CA LYS A 160 12.92 -15.31 -6.68
C LYS A 160 13.53 -15.66 -8.03
N SER A 161 13.59 -16.96 -8.32
CA SER A 161 14.03 -17.49 -9.62
C SER A 161 13.12 -18.65 -10.03
N GLY A 162 12.19 -18.38 -10.94
CA GLY A 162 11.33 -19.39 -11.54
C GLY A 162 11.23 -19.28 -13.05
N PRO A 163 10.62 -20.27 -13.72
CA PRO A 163 10.59 -20.38 -15.17
C PRO A 163 9.74 -19.31 -15.87
N ILE A 164 8.90 -18.59 -15.11
CA ILE A 164 8.00 -17.55 -15.63
C ILE A 164 8.36 -16.18 -15.05
N GLN A 165 8.68 -16.11 -13.76
CA GLN A 165 8.99 -14.87 -13.07
C GLN A 165 10.30 -14.98 -12.30
N ALA A 166 11.08 -13.91 -12.32
CA ALA A 166 12.19 -13.69 -11.40
C ALA A 166 12.10 -12.30 -10.75
N THR A 167 12.61 -12.22 -9.51
CA THR A 167 12.69 -10.98 -8.73
C THR A 167 14.09 -10.85 -8.18
N ILE A 168 14.74 -9.73 -8.48
CA ILE A 168 16.07 -9.39 -7.97
C ILE A 168 15.91 -8.21 -7.01
N LYS A 169 16.36 -8.38 -5.76
CA LYS A 169 16.33 -7.36 -4.73
C LYS A 169 17.71 -6.73 -4.61
N ILE A 170 17.76 -5.40 -4.61
CA ILE A 170 18.97 -4.59 -4.48
C ILE A 170 18.79 -3.66 -3.29
N ASP A 171 19.67 -3.75 -2.31
CA ASP A 171 19.73 -2.83 -1.17
C ASP A 171 20.95 -1.91 -1.31
N GLY A 172 20.78 -0.62 -0.96
CA GLY A 172 21.83 0.37 -1.10
C GLY A 172 21.57 1.68 -0.36
N ALA A 173 22.42 2.66 -0.62
CA ALA A 173 22.32 4.02 -0.08
C ALA A 173 22.54 5.06 -1.20
N LEU A 174 22.01 6.27 -1.02
CA LEU A 174 22.20 7.40 -1.92
C LEU A 174 23.36 8.30 -1.47
N ASP A 175 23.81 8.18 -0.22
CA ASP A 175 24.96 8.90 0.33
C ASP A 175 25.97 7.95 1.02
N GLU A 176 27.10 8.47 1.48
CA GLU A 176 28.14 7.66 2.16
C GLU A 176 27.81 7.38 3.62
N ASP A 177 27.01 8.24 4.24
CA ASP A 177 26.71 8.20 5.67
C ASP A 177 25.44 7.37 5.97
N ASP A 178 24.89 6.68 4.98
CA ASP A 178 23.73 5.81 5.10
C ASP A 178 22.47 6.52 5.63
N ARG A 179 22.35 7.82 5.38
CA ARG A 179 21.21 8.64 5.79
C ARG A 179 20.01 8.45 4.88
N PHE A 180 20.24 8.08 3.62
CA PHE A 180 19.21 7.93 2.61
C PHE A 180 19.32 6.57 1.96
N LEU A 181 18.57 5.60 2.48
CA LEU A 181 18.65 4.19 2.07
C LEU A 181 17.61 3.89 1.01
N PHE A 182 17.88 2.87 0.19
CA PHE A 182 16.90 2.34 -0.75
C PHE A 182 16.90 0.82 -0.78
N THR A 183 15.73 0.28 -1.08
CA THR A 183 15.54 -1.08 -1.57
C THR A 183 14.87 -0.99 -2.94
N LEU A 184 15.40 -1.69 -3.94
CA LEU A 184 14.85 -1.77 -5.28
C LEU A 184 14.62 -3.23 -5.63
N ARG A 185 13.39 -3.58 -6.01
CA ARG A 185 13.07 -4.89 -6.60
C ARG A 185 12.82 -4.73 -8.10
N LEU A 186 13.59 -5.48 -8.88
CA LEU A 186 13.41 -5.60 -10.33
C LEU A 186 12.72 -6.93 -10.62
N ILE A 187 11.51 -6.86 -11.17
CA ILE A 187 10.66 -8.01 -11.45
C ILE A 187 10.57 -8.21 -12.96
N PHE A 188 10.87 -9.43 -13.38
CA PHE A 188 10.95 -9.84 -14.78
C PHE A 188 9.97 -10.97 -15.04
N TYR A 189 9.38 -10.96 -16.23
CA TYR A 189 8.52 -12.03 -16.71
C TYR A 189 9.04 -12.58 -18.04
N LYS A 190 8.83 -13.88 -18.22
CA LYS A 190 9.14 -14.59 -19.46
C LYS A 190 8.45 -13.91 -20.65
N ASP A 191 9.17 -13.82 -21.77
CA ASP A 191 8.79 -13.21 -23.04
C ASP A 191 8.46 -11.70 -22.94
N SER A 192 8.58 -11.09 -21.76
CA SER A 192 8.32 -9.66 -21.57
C SER A 192 9.51 -8.80 -21.97
N LYS A 193 9.20 -7.63 -22.55
CA LYS A 193 10.15 -6.52 -22.78
C LYS A 193 10.04 -5.42 -21.72
N GLN A 194 9.34 -5.73 -20.63
CA GLN A 194 9.08 -4.81 -19.53
C GLN A 194 9.91 -5.21 -18.30
N VAL A 195 10.34 -4.20 -17.54
CA VAL A 195 10.89 -4.35 -16.20
C VAL A 195 9.97 -3.61 -15.23
N LYS A 196 9.37 -4.34 -14.27
CA LYS A 196 8.66 -3.72 -13.15
C LYS A 196 9.68 -3.38 -12.05
N MET A 197 9.59 -2.17 -11.53
CA MET A 197 10.49 -1.61 -10.52
C MET A 197 9.66 -1.25 -9.28
N VAL A 198 9.98 -1.85 -8.14
CA VAL A 198 9.41 -1.48 -6.84
C VAL A 198 10.51 -0.84 -6.01
N HIS A 199 10.46 0.48 -5.86
CA HIS A 199 11.47 1.29 -5.20
C HIS A 199 10.96 1.76 -3.84
N THR A 200 11.61 1.32 -2.77
CA THR A 200 11.38 1.76 -1.39
C THR A 200 12.49 2.73 -0.98
N PHE A 201 12.11 3.95 -0.62
CA PHE A 201 13.00 4.93 0.00
C PHE A 201 12.85 4.83 1.53
N LEU A 202 13.97 4.79 2.27
CA LEU A 202 13.96 4.79 3.74
C LEU A 202 14.77 5.99 4.24
N TYR A 203 14.17 6.76 5.14
CA TYR A 203 14.77 7.97 5.70
C TYR A 203 15.54 7.66 6.99
N ASN A 204 16.80 8.06 7.08
CA ASN A 204 17.69 7.77 8.23
C ASN A 204 18.57 8.98 8.60
N ASP A 205 18.17 10.20 8.27
CA ASP A 205 18.88 11.42 8.66
C ASP A 205 18.31 12.02 9.97
N GLU A 206 19.11 12.01 11.04
CA GLU A 206 18.71 12.63 12.31
C GLU A 206 18.85 14.17 12.28
N SER A 207 19.72 14.72 11.42
CA SER A 207 20.07 16.14 11.44
C SER A 207 18.93 17.03 10.90
N LEU A 208 18.21 16.54 9.88
CA LEU A 208 17.20 17.28 9.12
C LEU A 208 17.75 18.59 8.49
N GLU A 209 19.07 18.73 8.38
CA GLU A 209 19.74 19.94 7.86
C GLU A 209 19.81 19.95 6.32
N GLU A 210 20.03 18.78 5.71
CA GLU A 210 20.04 18.59 4.26
C GLU A 210 18.75 17.89 3.81
N GLN A 211 17.94 18.55 2.99
CA GLN A 211 16.65 18.04 2.58
C GLN A 211 16.72 17.37 1.20
N ILE A 212 16.04 16.24 1.04
CA ILE A 212 15.92 15.58 -0.27
C ILE A 212 15.17 16.49 -1.23
N LYS A 213 15.80 16.80 -2.36
CA LYS A 213 15.26 17.65 -3.41
C LYS A 213 14.68 16.85 -4.58
N GLY A 214 15.20 15.66 -4.84
CA GLY A 214 14.67 14.77 -5.87
C GLY A 214 14.98 13.32 -5.58
N LEU A 215 14.12 12.41 -6.03
CA LEU A 215 14.31 10.96 -5.99
C LEU A 215 13.88 10.38 -7.32
N GLY A 216 14.79 9.73 -8.05
CA GLY A 216 14.52 9.26 -9.39
C GLY A 216 15.39 8.09 -9.83
N PHE A 217 15.09 7.59 -11.03
CA PHE A 217 15.82 6.53 -11.71
C PHE A 217 16.17 7.03 -13.11
N GLN A 218 17.46 6.99 -13.43
CA GLN A 218 18.01 7.44 -14.71
C GLN A 218 18.54 6.27 -15.53
N PHE A 219 18.38 6.36 -16.86
CA PHE A 219 18.85 5.40 -17.85
C PHE A 219 19.46 6.11 -19.07
N HIS A 220 20.26 5.38 -19.84
CA HIS A 220 20.91 5.89 -21.04
C HIS A 220 20.63 4.99 -22.26
N ARG A 221 20.28 5.58 -23.40
CA ARG A 221 20.11 4.88 -24.68
C ARG A 221 20.64 5.71 -25.84
N GLN A 222 21.35 5.05 -26.74
CA GLN A 222 21.75 5.62 -28.02
C GLN A 222 20.61 5.53 -29.04
N LEU A 223 20.25 6.67 -29.64
CA LEU A 223 19.32 6.76 -30.77
C LEU A 223 20.12 6.96 -32.06
N SER A 224 19.78 6.21 -33.11
CA SER A 224 20.47 6.22 -34.41
C SER A 224 19.65 6.86 -35.53
N GLY A 225 18.33 6.98 -35.37
CA GLY A 225 17.46 7.64 -36.33
C GLY A 225 17.75 9.13 -36.47
N SER A 226 17.29 9.73 -37.57
CA SER A 226 17.42 11.17 -37.81
C SER A 226 16.64 11.98 -36.76
N SER A 227 17.01 13.25 -36.55
CA SER A 227 16.29 14.18 -35.67
C SER A 227 14.80 14.35 -36.02
N PHE A 228 14.42 14.08 -37.28
CA PHE A 228 13.02 14.10 -37.72
C PHE A 228 12.23 12.86 -37.28
N ASN A 229 12.91 11.73 -37.04
CA ASN A 229 12.32 10.47 -36.59
C ASN A 229 12.43 10.27 -35.08
N ARG A 230 13.08 11.18 -34.34
CA ARG A 230 13.16 11.12 -32.87
C ARG A 230 11.94 11.81 -32.27
N HIS A 231 11.21 11.13 -31.39
CA HIS A 231 9.97 11.61 -30.80
C HIS A 231 9.99 11.56 -29.28
N VAL A 232 9.30 12.51 -28.65
CA VAL A 232 8.84 12.42 -27.27
C VAL A 232 7.32 12.35 -27.27
N ARG A 233 6.77 11.40 -26.52
CA ARG A 233 5.32 11.21 -26.37
C ARG A 233 4.91 11.12 -24.91
N ILE A 234 3.77 11.69 -24.58
CA ILE A 234 3.25 11.73 -23.20
C ILE A 234 1.79 11.31 -23.24
N THR A 235 1.42 10.33 -22.41
CA THR A 235 0.02 9.91 -22.30
C THR A 235 -0.78 10.92 -21.47
N THR A 236 -2.03 11.12 -21.86
CA THR A 236 -2.99 12.00 -21.17
C THR A 236 -4.37 11.38 -21.20
N THR A 237 -5.25 11.86 -20.34
CA THR A 237 -6.63 11.36 -20.28
C THR A 237 -7.41 11.51 -21.59
N GLU A 238 -6.95 12.38 -22.50
CA GLU A 238 -7.60 12.69 -23.77
C GLU A 238 -6.89 12.06 -24.98
N GLY A 239 -5.75 11.39 -24.78
CA GLY A 239 -4.95 10.79 -25.85
C GLY A 239 -3.44 10.96 -25.62
N VAL A 240 -2.67 10.82 -26.69
CA VAL A 240 -1.20 10.90 -26.63
C VAL A 240 -0.72 12.21 -27.23
N TYR A 241 0.00 12.99 -26.43
CA TYR A 241 0.78 14.11 -26.95
C TYR A 241 2.03 13.55 -27.66
N ASN A 242 2.29 13.96 -28.90
CA ASN A 242 3.46 13.54 -29.66
C ASN A 242 4.18 14.76 -30.24
N GLU A 243 5.49 14.85 -30.03
CA GLU A 243 6.32 15.89 -30.61
C GLU A 243 7.64 15.32 -31.14
N PRO A 244 8.01 15.60 -32.41
CA PRO A 244 9.34 15.28 -32.93
C PRO A 244 10.40 16.23 -32.36
N ALA A 245 11.63 15.74 -32.24
CA ALA A 245 12.78 16.54 -31.88
C ALA A 245 13.06 17.65 -32.89
N GLN A 246 12.84 17.41 -34.19
CA GLN A 246 12.91 18.43 -35.24
C GLN A 246 11.67 18.36 -36.14
N LEU A 247 10.97 19.49 -36.29
CA LEU A 247 9.77 19.56 -37.12
C LEU A 247 10.12 19.47 -38.61
N LEU A 248 9.44 18.58 -39.34
CA LEU A 248 9.46 18.48 -40.79
C LEU A 248 8.40 19.41 -41.39
N ALA A 249 8.47 20.70 -41.05
CA ALA A 249 7.56 21.73 -41.52
C ALA A 249 8.31 22.94 -42.07
N SER A 250 7.75 23.55 -43.11
CA SER A 250 8.22 24.83 -43.66
C SER A 250 7.04 25.69 -44.05
N ARG A 251 7.29 26.94 -44.46
CA ARG A 251 6.22 27.82 -44.98
C ARG A 251 5.42 27.18 -46.12
N ARG A 252 6.09 26.41 -46.98
CA ARG A 252 5.49 25.74 -48.15
C ARG A 252 4.81 24.42 -47.79
N PHE A 253 5.36 23.69 -46.82
CA PHE A 253 4.95 22.31 -46.53
C PHE A 253 4.26 22.10 -45.17
N ARG A 254 3.77 23.17 -44.54
CA ARG A 254 3.06 23.15 -43.24
C ARG A 254 1.80 22.28 -43.15
N GLN A 255 1.31 21.73 -44.26
CA GLN A 255 0.17 20.81 -44.34
C GLN A 255 0.48 19.59 -45.23
N SER A 256 1.77 19.26 -45.39
CA SER A 256 2.16 18.09 -46.17
C SER A 256 1.78 16.79 -45.48
N GLU A 257 1.54 15.73 -46.26
CA GLU A 257 1.25 14.41 -45.67
C GLU A 257 2.43 13.86 -44.85
N LEU A 258 3.66 14.17 -45.24
CA LEU A 258 4.86 13.78 -44.49
C LEU A 258 4.94 14.46 -43.13
N TYR A 259 4.57 15.74 -43.06
CA TYR A 259 4.44 16.43 -41.79
C TYR A 259 3.33 15.80 -40.93
N ASN A 260 2.17 15.47 -41.51
CA ASN A 260 1.10 14.80 -40.77
C ASN A 260 1.52 13.40 -40.27
N LYS A 261 2.28 12.64 -41.06
CA LYS A 261 2.89 11.37 -40.65
C LYS A 261 3.84 11.55 -39.47
N GLN A 262 4.68 12.59 -39.50
CA GLN A 262 5.56 12.92 -38.39
C GLN A 262 4.77 13.23 -37.11
N LEU A 263 3.69 13.99 -37.23
CA LEU A 263 2.83 14.32 -36.09
C LEU A 263 2.07 13.10 -35.53
N ARG A 264 1.89 12.04 -36.31
CA ARG A 264 1.42 10.72 -35.84
C ARG A 264 2.54 9.83 -35.32
N GLY A 265 3.79 10.29 -35.42
CA GLY A 265 4.98 9.58 -34.96
C GLY A 265 5.28 8.32 -35.77
N GLU A 266 4.83 8.29 -37.02
CA GLU A 266 5.20 7.26 -37.99
C GLU A 266 6.67 7.43 -38.39
N ALA A 267 7.38 6.33 -38.62
CA ALA A 267 8.72 6.37 -39.18
C ALA A 267 8.69 7.01 -40.57
N LEU A 268 9.60 7.96 -40.80
CA LEU A 268 9.68 8.71 -42.05
C LEU A 268 10.90 8.28 -42.84
N ASP A 269 10.68 8.06 -44.14
CA ASP A 269 11.73 8.06 -45.14
C ASP A 269 11.85 9.50 -45.69
N VAL A 270 12.88 10.21 -45.21
CA VAL A 270 13.08 11.64 -45.49
C VAL A 270 14.05 11.91 -46.65
N ASP A 271 14.58 10.86 -47.28
CA ASP A 271 15.61 11.02 -48.30
C ASP A 271 15.08 11.72 -49.57
N ASN A 272 15.83 12.72 -50.04
CA ASN A 272 15.62 13.43 -51.31
C ASN A 272 14.27 14.15 -51.51
N GLN A 273 13.58 14.54 -50.42
CA GLN A 273 12.36 15.34 -50.51
C GLN A 273 12.62 16.83 -50.31
N GLU A 274 11.92 17.69 -51.07
CA GLU A 274 12.08 19.15 -50.97
C GLU A 274 11.74 19.71 -49.57
N ILE A 275 10.81 19.07 -48.86
CA ILE A 275 10.45 19.45 -47.49
C ILE A 275 11.61 19.30 -46.52
N TYR A 276 12.42 18.24 -46.67
CA TYR A 276 13.57 17.98 -45.83
C TYR A 276 14.61 19.08 -45.97
N GLN A 277 14.91 19.49 -47.20
CA GLN A 277 15.87 20.56 -47.48
C GLN A 277 15.46 21.90 -46.85
N GLU A 278 14.17 22.22 -46.84
CA GLU A 278 13.66 23.43 -46.17
C GLU A 278 13.61 23.28 -44.64
N ALA A 279 13.25 22.10 -44.13
CA ALA A 279 13.06 21.86 -42.71
C ALA A 279 14.37 21.57 -41.95
N PHE A 280 15.46 21.25 -42.65
CA PHE A 280 16.78 20.96 -42.05
C PHE A 280 17.29 22.11 -41.16
N GLY A 281 16.95 23.36 -41.48
CA GLY A 281 17.31 24.54 -40.68
C GLY A 281 16.43 24.79 -39.45
N ASN A 282 15.40 23.98 -39.21
CA ASN A 282 14.53 24.15 -38.04
C ASN A 282 15.27 23.83 -36.74
N ALA A 283 14.84 24.46 -35.65
CA ALA A 283 15.37 24.18 -34.32
C ALA A 283 15.22 22.69 -33.95
N ILE A 284 16.25 22.17 -33.30
CA ILE A 284 16.30 20.81 -32.77
C ILE A 284 16.10 20.90 -31.26
N TRP A 285 15.03 20.28 -30.76
CA TRP A 285 14.70 20.22 -29.34
C TRP A 285 15.41 19.04 -28.70
N GLN A 286 16.27 19.33 -27.72
CA GLN A 286 17.15 18.35 -27.08
C GLN A 286 16.56 17.79 -25.79
N ASP A 287 15.97 18.67 -24.98
CA ASP A 287 15.52 18.32 -23.64
C ASP A 287 14.01 18.57 -23.49
N PHE A 288 13.33 17.63 -22.84
CA PHE A 288 11.92 17.64 -22.51
C PHE A 288 11.74 17.32 -21.03
N MET A 289 10.82 18.01 -20.36
CA MET A 289 10.54 17.83 -18.94
C MET A 289 9.04 17.85 -18.70
N VAL A 290 8.55 16.89 -17.92
CA VAL A 290 7.18 16.78 -17.41
C VAL A 290 7.25 16.84 -15.89
N THR A 291 6.53 17.77 -15.27
CA THR A 291 6.43 17.88 -13.82
C THR A 291 4.97 17.91 -13.40
N GLN A 292 4.56 16.94 -12.57
CA GLN A 292 3.29 16.97 -11.86
C GLN A 292 3.47 17.72 -10.55
N GLN A 293 2.77 18.84 -10.34
CA GLN A 293 2.90 19.62 -9.11
C GLN A 293 1.67 19.58 -8.20
N ALA A 294 0.53 19.15 -8.73
CA ALA A 294 -0.74 18.95 -8.02
C ALA A 294 -1.53 17.86 -8.75
N ILE A 295 -2.66 17.40 -8.21
CA ILE A 295 -3.43 16.29 -8.82
C ILE A 295 -3.89 16.56 -10.27
N ASP A 296 -4.21 17.80 -10.61
CA ASP A 296 -4.79 18.23 -11.90
C ASP A 296 -3.87 19.14 -12.72
N ARG A 297 -2.56 19.14 -12.42
CA ARG A 297 -1.62 20.11 -13.02
C ARG A 297 -0.27 19.50 -13.37
N SER A 298 -0.07 19.27 -14.67
CA SER A 298 1.20 18.89 -15.27
C SER A 298 1.80 20.06 -16.06
N PHE A 299 3.07 20.38 -15.81
CA PHE A 299 3.84 21.33 -16.62
C PHE A 299 4.75 20.57 -17.57
N VAL A 300 4.68 20.91 -18.86
CA VAL A 300 5.57 20.34 -19.88
C VAL A 300 6.42 21.44 -20.49
N GLN A 301 7.72 21.21 -20.56
CA GLN A 301 8.69 22.17 -21.06
C GLN A 301 9.69 21.50 -21.99
N LYS A 302 10.25 22.28 -22.91
CA LYS A 302 11.34 21.83 -23.77
C LYS A 302 12.39 22.92 -24.02
N ARG A 303 13.61 22.53 -24.40
CA ARG A 303 14.67 23.46 -24.83
C ARG A 303 15.59 22.83 -25.86
N THR A 304 16.31 23.68 -26.59
CA THR A 304 17.24 23.27 -27.65
C THR A 304 18.64 22.96 -27.12
N ASP A 305 19.02 23.50 -25.97
CA ASP A 305 20.33 23.32 -25.33
C ASP A 305 20.28 23.77 -23.86
N LYS A 306 21.22 23.29 -23.01
CA LYS A 306 21.29 23.65 -21.58
C LYS A 306 21.51 25.14 -21.32
N THR A 307 22.10 25.87 -22.27
CA THR A 307 22.31 27.32 -22.21
C THR A 307 21.09 28.12 -22.73
N CYS A 308 20.11 27.45 -23.33
CA CYS A 308 18.93 28.07 -23.91
C CYS A 308 17.74 28.04 -22.93
N SER A 309 16.85 29.03 -23.07
CA SER A 309 15.65 29.13 -22.22
C SER A 309 14.69 27.96 -22.46
N TRP A 310 14.08 27.44 -21.38
CA TRP A 310 12.92 26.57 -21.47
C TRP A 310 11.74 27.26 -22.17
N LYS A 311 11.03 26.50 -23.00
CA LYS A 311 9.76 26.88 -23.60
C LYS A 311 8.66 26.01 -23.04
N GLN A 312 7.64 26.68 -22.50
CA GLN A 312 6.44 26.03 -22.02
C GLN A 312 5.66 25.47 -23.20
N ILE A 313 5.37 24.17 -23.15
CA ILE A 313 4.37 23.54 -24.02
C ILE A 313 3.00 23.83 -23.39
N PRO A 314 1.93 24.08 -24.18
CA PRO A 314 0.59 24.26 -23.66
C PRO A 314 0.25 23.20 -22.60
N THR A 315 -0.26 23.65 -21.46
CA THR A 315 -0.48 22.80 -20.27
C THR A 315 -1.30 21.57 -20.64
N LEU A 316 -0.71 20.40 -20.47
CA LEU A 316 -1.44 19.14 -20.52
C LEU A 316 -2.26 19.07 -19.23
N LYS A 317 -3.58 19.14 -19.35
CA LYS A 317 -4.45 19.21 -18.17
C LYS A 317 -4.34 17.96 -17.29
N ASN A 318 -3.92 16.81 -17.83
CA ASN A 318 -3.78 15.56 -17.07
C ASN A 318 -2.78 14.61 -17.74
N ALA A 319 -1.49 14.62 -17.36
CA ALA A 319 -0.57 13.57 -17.81
C ALA A 319 -0.82 12.26 -17.05
N ASP A 320 -1.00 11.13 -17.76
CA ASP A 320 -1.37 9.82 -17.17
C ASP A 320 -0.17 9.01 -16.68
N GLY A 321 0.95 9.69 -16.40
CA GLY A 321 2.10 9.06 -15.78
C GLY A 321 2.94 8.17 -16.70
N VAL A 322 2.84 8.32 -18.03
CA VAL A 322 3.74 7.66 -18.99
C VAL A 322 4.38 8.67 -19.95
N ILE A 323 5.70 8.51 -20.15
CA ILE A 323 6.48 9.16 -21.20
C ILE A 323 7.13 8.10 -22.10
N TYR A 324 7.20 8.36 -23.39
CA TYR A 324 8.00 7.59 -24.35
C TYR A 324 8.99 8.52 -25.04
N ALA A 325 10.20 8.05 -25.27
CA ALA A 325 11.07 8.65 -26.27
C ALA A 325 11.91 7.63 -27.03
N GLY A 326 12.05 7.85 -28.33
CA GLY A 326 12.73 6.92 -29.23
C GLY A 326 12.82 7.44 -30.65
N ASP A 327 13.32 6.60 -31.54
CA ASP A 327 13.46 6.86 -32.97
C ASP A 327 12.68 5.82 -33.81
N ASP A 328 12.93 5.78 -35.12
CA ASP A 328 12.40 4.80 -36.08
C ASP A 328 12.88 3.36 -35.82
N HIS A 329 13.79 3.15 -34.87
CA HIS A 329 14.19 1.84 -34.33
C HIS A 329 13.66 1.62 -32.90
N GLY A 330 12.57 2.31 -32.56
CA GLY A 330 11.87 2.20 -31.29
C GLY A 330 12.50 3.01 -30.17
N GLY A 331 12.11 2.70 -28.93
CA GLY A 331 12.38 3.58 -27.80
C GLY A 331 12.12 2.96 -26.44
N ILE A 332 12.12 3.82 -25.45
CA ILE A 332 11.81 3.49 -24.05
C ILE A 332 10.54 4.22 -23.67
N ALA A 333 9.58 3.49 -23.09
CA ALA A 333 8.51 4.08 -22.31
C ALA A 333 8.78 3.89 -20.82
N LEU A 334 8.61 4.96 -20.03
CA LEU A 334 8.67 4.95 -18.58
C LEU A 334 7.30 5.29 -18.04
N GLY A 335 6.85 4.53 -17.04
CA GLY A 335 5.59 4.74 -16.34
C GLY A 335 5.78 4.76 -14.82
N ILE A 336 5.00 5.59 -14.13
CA ILE A 336 4.92 5.60 -12.66
C ILE A 336 3.46 5.32 -12.28
N LYS A 337 3.23 4.30 -11.46
CA LYS A 337 1.89 4.03 -10.90
C LYS A 337 1.53 5.12 -9.90
N ASP A 338 0.27 5.55 -9.88
CA ASP A 338 -0.22 6.61 -8.98
C ASP A 338 0.53 7.93 -9.21
N PHE A 339 0.93 8.21 -10.45
CA PHE A 339 1.78 9.36 -10.81
C PHE A 339 1.20 10.69 -10.33
N LYS A 340 -0.12 10.88 -10.45
CA LYS A 340 -0.79 12.12 -10.06
C LYS A 340 -1.04 12.15 -8.55
N GLU A 341 -1.41 11.01 -8.00
CA GLU A 341 -1.78 10.81 -6.61
C GLU A 341 -0.57 10.93 -5.68
N LYS A 342 0.63 10.55 -6.12
CA LYS A 342 1.90 10.68 -5.36
C LYS A 342 2.74 11.90 -5.73
N TYR A 343 2.12 12.95 -6.28
CA TYR A 343 2.84 14.19 -6.63
C TYR A 343 3.69 14.73 -5.45
N PRO A 344 4.79 15.46 -5.71
CA PRO A 344 5.28 15.91 -7.01
C PRO A 344 6.12 14.84 -7.73
N THR A 345 5.67 14.41 -8.90
CA THR A 345 6.34 13.40 -9.74
C THR A 345 6.81 14.04 -11.05
N GLY A 346 7.63 13.34 -11.84
CA GLY A 346 8.03 13.87 -13.13
C GLY A 346 8.81 12.92 -14.03
N PHE A 347 9.06 13.40 -15.25
CA PHE A 347 9.89 12.75 -16.26
C PHE A 347 10.81 13.77 -16.92
N GLN A 348 11.98 13.33 -17.33
CA GLN A 348 12.88 14.11 -18.18
C GLN A 348 13.47 13.22 -19.28
N VAL A 349 13.57 13.77 -20.47
CA VAL A 349 14.33 13.22 -21.59
C VAL A 349 15.32 14.30 -21.98
N GLU A 350 16.61 14.05 -21.81
CA GLU A 350 17.67 15.01 -22.13
C GLU A 350 18.53 14.50 -23.29
N GLN A 351 19.04 15.44 -24.08
CA GLN A 351 20.01 15.20 -25.14
C GLN A 351 19.51 14.20 -26.21
N ILE A 352 18.22 14.28 -26.57
CA ILE A 352 17.59 13.30 -27.48
C ILE A 352 18.26 13.20 -28.86
N ASN A 353 18.93 14.26 -29.35
CA ASN A 353 19.65 14.25 -30.64
C ASN A 353 21.16 14.04 -30.50
N GLU A 354 21.67 13.82 -29.30
CA GLU A 354 23.07 13.54 -29.07
C GLU A 354 23.38 12.04 -29.21
N SER A 355 24.65 11.69 -28.98
CA SER A 355 25.11 10.29 -29.02
C SER A 355 24.49 9.39 -27.94
N ASN A 356 24.03 9.98 -26.83
CA ASN A 356 23.42 9.24 -25.73
C ASN A 356 22.28 10.06 -25.12
N THR A 357 21.07 9.56 -25.24
CA THR A 357 19.86 10.17 -24.67
C THR A 357 19.71 9.71 -23.23
N THR A 358 19.46 10.65 -22.33
CA THR A 358 19.23 10.38 -20.91
C THR A 358 17.74 10.38 -20.62
N TYR A 359 17.25 9.34 -19.96
CA TYR A 359 15.86 9.17 -19.56
C TYR A 359 15.80 9.16 -18.04
N SER A 360 15.01 10.04 -17.44
CA SER A 360 14.83 10.11 -15.99
C SER A 360 13.36 10.02 -15.64
N LEU A 361 13.00 9.16 -14.71
CA LEU A 361 11.73 9.20 -13.97
C LEU A 361 11.99 9.70 -12.56
N TRP A 362 11.07 10.49 -12.02
CA TRP A 362 11.18 11.11 -10.71
C TRP A 362 9.97 10.73 -9.85
N PHE A 363 10.21 9.92 -8.81
CA PHE A 363 9.24 9.64 -7.74
C PHE A 363 9.01 10.87 -6.87
N TYR A 364 10.04 11.71 -6.73
CA TYR A 364 9.94 13.07 -6.21
C TYR A 364 10.69 14.02 -7.14
N SER A 365 9.99 14.96 -7.77
CA SER A 365 10.57 15.84 -8.79
C SER A 365 11.49 16.92 -8.20
N PRO A 366 12.70 17.14 -8.76
CA PRO A 366 13.60 18.22 -8.35
C PRO A 366 13.07 19.64 -8.62
N GLU A 367 11.97 19.76 -9.38
CA GLU A 367 11.27 21.03 -9.61
C GLU A 367 10.32 21.42 -8.46
N ALA A 368 10.08 20.50 -7.50
CA ALA A 368 9.32 20.80 -6.30
C ALA A 368 10.18 21.47 -5.21
N LYS A 369 9.57 21.85 -4.09
CA LYS A 369 10.32 22.23 -2.88
C LYS A 369 11.10 21.02 -2.35
N ALA A 370 12.18 21.24 -1.60
CA ALA A 370 12.82 20.13 -0.91
C ALA A 370 11.89 19.55 0.17
N MET A 371 12.03 18.27 0.48
CA MET A 371 11.24 17.56 1.47
C MET A 371 11.53 18.11 2.88
N ASP A 372 10.57 18.83 3.45
CA ASP A 372 10.62 19.24 4.84
C ASP A 372 9.87 18.23 5.71
N LEU A 373 10.62 17.39 6.42
CA LEU A 373 10.08 16.32 7.28
C LEU A 373 10.10 16.68 8.77
N ARG A 374 10.46 17.92 9.10
CA ARG A 374 10.48 18.40 10.49
C ARG A 374 9.05 18.43 11.03
N HIS A 375 8.93 18.31 12.36
CA HIS A 375 7.64 18.43 13.01
C HIS A 375 7.03 19.83 12.82
N TYR A 376 5.70 19.90 12.75
CA TYR A 376 4.96 21.13 12.48
C TYR A 376 4.99 22.15 13.64
N SER A 377 5.43 21.73 14.84
CA SER A 377 5.55 22.55 16.04
C SER A 377 6.81 22.21 16.84
N LYS A 378 7.24 23.13 17.72
CA LYS A 378 8.38 22.92 18.63
C LYS A 378 8.02 22.16 19.91
N GLU A 379 6.72 21.97 20.16
CA GLU A 379 6.17 21.32 21.36
C GLU A 379 4.96 20.45 20.99
N THR A 380 4.58 19.55 21.90
CA THR A 380 3.38 18.71 21.81
C THR A 380 2.14 19.45 22.31
N HIS A 381 0.97 19.10 21.79
CA HIS A 381 -0.34 19.72 22.10
C HIS A 381 -1.32 18.73 22.72
N VAL A 382 -0.89 18.01 23.77
CA VAL A 382 -1.65 16.90 24.40
C VAL A 382 -3.03 17.33 24.91
N GLU A 383 -3.06 18.38 25.75
CA GLU A 383 -4.28 18.79 26.45
C GLU A 383 -5.36 19.33 25.48
N SER A 384 -4.94 19.98 24.40
CA SER A 384 -5.83 20.75 23.53
C SER A 384 -6.10 20.09 22.17
N ALA A 385 -5.15 19.32 21.64
CA ALA A 385 -5.20 18.82 20.27
C ALA A 385 -5.18 17.29 20.18
N TYR A 386 -5.52 16.58 21.27
CA TYR A 386 -5.63 15.12 21.26
C TYR A 386 -4.34 14.40 20.84
N GLU A 387 -3.19 15.02 21.08
CA GLU A 387 -1.89 14.35 20.96
C GLU A 387 -1.65 13.39 22.12
N GLY A 388 -0.81 12.39 21.90
CA GLY A 388 -0.71 11.24 22.78
C GLY A 388 -0.05 11.53 24.13
N PHE A 389 1.20 12.00 24.12
CA PHE A 389 2.04 12.18 25.32
C PHE A 389 2.82 13.50 25.24
N PRO A 390 3.18 14.12 26.39
CA PRO A 390 3.91 15.39 26.43
C PRO A 390 5.36 15.25 25.97
N GLU A 391 5.86 14.02 25.94
CA GLU A 391 7.17 13.67 25.44
C GLU A 391 7.25 13.80 23.91
N MET A 392 8.09 14.70 23.43
CA MET A 392 8.34 14.93 22.01
C MET A 392 9.16 13.78 21.41
N ARG A 393 8.50 12.92 20.62
CA ARG A 393 9.14 11.83 19.86
C ARG A 393 8.84 11.89 18.36
N ALA A 394 8.52 13.07 17.84
CA ALA A 394 8.32 13.25 16.42
C ALA A 394 9.64 13.09 15.68
N THR A 395 9.73 12.10 14.79
CA THR A 395 10.92 11.89 13.95
C THR A 395 10.55 11.12 12.68
N PRO A 396 11.05 11.54 11.51
CA PRO A 396 10.94 10.77 10.27
C PRO A 396 12.00 9.65 10.18
N VAL A 397 12.98 9.57 11.10
CA VAL A 397 14.00 8.51 11.05
C VAL A 397 13.34 7.15 11.18
N GLY A 398 13.48 6.33 10.15
CA GLY A 398 12.91 5.01 10.02
C GLY A 398 11.61 4.92 9.23
N VAL A 399 11.01 6.03 8.80
CA VAL A 399 9.85 6.00 7.89
C VAL A 399 10.27 5.67 6.47
N ALA A 400 9.38 5.03 5.71
CA ALA A 400 9.64 4.65 4.33
C ALA A 400 8.51 5.05 3.38
N ASN A 401 8.79 5.02 2.07
CA ASN A 401 7.76 5.08 1.04
C ASN A 401 8.13 4.19 -0.14
N THR A 402 7.18 3.36 -0.57
CA THR A 402 7.35 2.49 -1.75
C THR A 402 6.61 3.04 -2.96
N SER A 403 7.33 3.17 -4.08
CA SER A 403 6.81 3.60 -5.38
C SER A 403 6.98 2.50 -6.43
N GLU A 404 6.00 2.35 -7.31
CA GLU A 404 6.04 1.38 -8.41
C GLU A 404 6.24 2.12 -9.75
N ALA A 405 7.20 1.66 -10.53
CA ALA A 405 7.47 2.16 -11.87
C ALA A 405 7.67 1.01 -12.85
N TYR A 406 7.51 1.33 -14.13
CA TYR A 406 7.59 0.37 -15.22
C TYR A 406 8.46 0.95 -16.32
N LEU A 407 9.34 0.11 -16.86
CA LEU A 407 10.12 0.40 -18.05
C LEU A 407 9.71 -0.58 -19.13
N GLU A 408 9.36 -0.09 -20.32
CA GLU A 408 9.05 -0.93 -21.48
C GLU A 408 9.87 -0.53 -22.70
N LEU A 409 10.45 -1.54 -23.36
CA LEU A 409 11.24 -1.37 -24.58
C LEU A 409 10.42 -1.70 -25.82
N PHE A 410 10.48 -0.80 -26.79
CA PHE A 410 9.87 -0.96 -28.11
C PHE A 410 10.95 -1.09 -29.19
N ASP A 411 10.74 -1.99 -30.14
CA ASP A 411 11.63 -2.21 -31.30
C ASP A 411 11.33 -1.24 -32.45
N GLU A 412 10.13 -0.65 -32.44
CA GLU A 412 9.63 0.31 -33.42
C GLU A 412 8.83 1.41 -32.68
N PRO A 413 8.61 2.59 -33.28
CA PRO A 413 7.76 3.62 -32.67
C PRO A 413 6.39 3.03 -32.30
N PRO A 414 5.97 3.09 -31.02
CA PRO A 414 4.68 2.52 -30.61
C PRO A 414 3.52 3.30 -31.22
N SER A 415 2.36 2.66 -31.37
CA SER A 415 1.12 3.38 -31.67
C SER A 415 0.59 4.11 -30.43
N ASP A 416 -0.26 5.11 -30.64
CA ASP A 416 -0.93 5.79 -29.51
C ASP A 416 -1.78 4.83 -28.68
N GLN A 417 -2.38 3.82 -29.33
CA GLN A 417 -3.10 2.75 -28.66
C GLN A 417 -2.17 1.94 -27.74
N ALA A 418 -1.00 1.52 -28.22
CA ALA A 418 -0.05 0.75 -27.42
C ALA A 418 0.44 1.53 -26.19
N LEU A 419 0.69 2.84 -26.34
CA LEU A 419 1.04 3.71 -25.21
C LEU A 419 -0.11 3.88 -24.22
N THR A 420 -1.35 4.00 -24.71
CA THR A 420 -2.55 4.07 -23.87
C THR A 420 -2.77 2.78 -23.09
N GLU A 421 -2.59 1.62 -23.74
CA GLU A 421 -2.66 0.30 -23.11
C GLU A 421 -1.57 0.15 -22.03
N PHE A 422 -0.34 0.59 -22.29
CA PHE A 422 0.72 0.62 -21.29
C PHE A 422 0.38 1.56 -20.12
N SER A 423 -0.15 2.75 -20.38
CA SER A 423 -0.58 3.70 -19.34
C SER A 423 -1.66 3.11 -18.43
N ASN A 424 -2.66 2.44 -19.02
CA ASN A 424 -3.72 1.78 -18.27
C ASN A 424 -3.19 0.64 -17.39
N TYR A 425 -2.24 -0.15 -17.91
CA TYR A 425 -1.58 -1.21 -17.15
C TYR A 425 -0.73 -0.65 -15.99
N VAL A 426 0.01 0.45 -16.21
CA VAL A 426 0.82 1.10 -15.17
C VAL A 426 -0.06 1.59 -14.02
N GLU A 427 -1.17 2.25 -14.35
CA GLU A 427 -2.10 2.83 -13.38
C GLU A 427 -2.90 1.74 -12.64
N ARG A 428 -3.36 0.71 -13.37
CA ARG A 428 -4.12 -0.41 -12.83
C ARG A 428 -3.50 -1.74 -13.24
N PRO A 429 -2.41 -2.15 -12.57
CA PRO A 429 -1.79 -3.43 -12.86
C PRO A 429 -2.80 -4.56 -12.70
N THR A 430 -2.82 -5.44 -13.69
CA THR A 430 -3.78 -6.53 -13.75
C THR A 430 -3.60 -7.49 -12.58
N LEU A 431 -4.73 -7.79 -11.92
CA LEU A 431 -4.79 -8.74 -10.82
C LEU A 431 -5.89 -9.76 -11.07
N VAL A 432 -5.59 -11.03 -10.75
CA VAL A 432 -6.58 -12.11 -10.71
C VAL A 432 -7.05 -12.30 -9.28
N VAL A 433 -8.36 -12.42 -9.11
CA VAL A 433 -9.02 -12.70 -7.83
C VAL A 433 -10.02 -13.84 -8.00
N THR A 434 -10.64 -14.26 -6.90
CA THR A 434 -11.79 -15.17 -6.91
C THR A 434 -13.05 -14.47 -6.39
N ASN A 435 -14.18 -15.17 -6.37
CA ASN A 435 -15.45 -14.58 -5.96
C ASN A 435 -15.62 -14.56 -4.42
N PRO A 436 -16.41 -13.61 -3.88
CA PRO A 436 -16.71 -13.50 -2.44
C PRO A 436 -17.10 -14.82 -1.77
N GLU A 437 -17.95 -15.63 -2.41
CA GLU A 437 -18.43 -16.90 -1.84
C GLU A 437 -17.29 -17.89 -1.61
N TYR A 438 -16.25 -17.87 -2.44
CA TYR A 438 -15.11 -18.75 -2.27
C TYR A 438 -14.17 -18.24 -1.17
N TYR A 439 -13.90 -16.94 -1.09
CA TYR A 439 -13.17 -16.37 0.06
C TYR A 439 -13.86 -16.75 1.38
N TYR A 440 -15.19 -16.54 1.46
CA TYR A 440 -15.99 -16.89 2.64
C TYR A 440 -15.90 -18.39 2.97
N LYS A 441 -16.06 -19.26 1.96
CA LYS A 441 -15.99 -20.73 2.14
C LYS A 441 -14.64 -21.20 2.67
N THR A 442 -13.53 -20.61 2.22
CA THR A 442 -12.19 -21.04 2.62
C THR A 442 -11.85 -20.70 4.07
N LYS A 443 -12.48 -19.66 4.64
CA LYS A 443 -12.13 -19.04 5.92
C LYS A 443 -10.68 -18.52 6.00
N ALA A 444 -10.00 -18.42 4.86
CA ALA A 444 -8.59 -18.03 4.81
C ALA A 444 -8.39 -16.51 4.99
N THR A 445 -9.47 -15.74 5.07
CA THR A 445 -9.53 -14.27 5.19
C THR A 445 -10.23 -13.78 6.47
N GLY A 446 -10.26 -14.61 7.52
CA GLY A 446 -10.88 -14.25 8.79
C GLY A 446 -12.40 -14.42 8.82
N THR A 447 -13.05 -13.77 9.79
CA THR A 447 -14.51 -13.86 10.03
C THR A 447 -15.24 -12.62 9.56
N TRP A 448 -16.13 -12.80 8.60
CA TRP A 448 -17.03 -11.79 8.03
C TRP A 448 -18.18 -12.51 7.31
N PRO A 449 -19.39 -11.92 7.16
CA PRO A 449 -20.52 -12.58 6.49
C PRO A 449 -20.51 -12.34 4.98
N LEU A 450 -21.28 -13.09 4.19
CA LEU A 450 -21.60 -12.66 2.82
C LEU A 450 -22.57 -11.47 2.82
N VAL A 451 -22.65 -10.76 1.69
CA VAL A 451 -23.71 -9.76 1.48
C VAL A 451 -25.06 -10.49 1.43
N ASP A 452 -26.02 -10.01 2.22
CA ASP A 452 -27.35 -10.62 2.31
C ASP A 452 -28.41 -9.53 2.22
N THR A 453 -29.27 -9.59 1.21
CA THR A 453 -30.38 -8.66 1.00
C THR A 453 -31.74 -9.37 1.10
N SER A 454 -31.81 -10.50 1.81
CA SER A 454 -33.01 -11.35 1.86
C SER A 454 -34.20 -10.71 2.58
N SER A 455 -33.98 -9.67 3.38
CA SER A 455 -35.02 -8.93 4.10
C SER A 455 -34.77 -7.43 3.99
N HIS A 456 -35.82 -6.64 4.24
CA HIS A 456 -35.73 -5.17 4.20
C HIS A 456 -34.66 -4.63 5.14
N ALA A 457 -34.60 -5.16 6.38
CA ALA A 457 -33.61 -4.72 7.36
C ALA A 457 -32.18 -5.00 6.89
N LYS A 458 -31.93 -6.18 6.32
CA LYS A 458 -30.60 -6.53 5.81
C LYS A 458 -30.21 -5.68 4.60
N GLU A 459 -31.10 -5.52 3.62
CA GLU A 459 -30.87 -4.65 2.46
C GLU A 459 -30.55 -3.21 2.89
N PHE A 460 -31.28 -2.68 3.88
CA PHE A 460 -31.03 -1.35 4.42
C PHE A 460 -29.63 -1.21 5.04
N ILE A 461 -29.19 -2.21 5.82
CA ILE A 461 -27.87 -2.22 6.46
C ILE A 461 -26.75 -2.40 5.43
N GLU A 462 -26.92 -3.28 4.44
CA GLU A 462 -25.96 -3.44 3.34
C GLU A 462 -25.79 -2.13 2.57
N LYS A 463 -26.89 -1.42 2.29
CA LYS A 463 -26.83 -0.10 1.66
C LYS A 463 -26.06 0.91 2.52
N ALA A 464 -26.29 0.95 3.83
CA ALA A 464 -25.59 1.87 4.74
C ALA A 464 -24.07 1.60 4.77
N LEU A 465 -23.65 0.33 4.77
CA LEU A 465 -22.23 -0.05 4.70
C LEU A 465 -21.59 0.43 3.40
N ASP A 466 -22.27 0.24 2.27
CA ASP A 466 -21.80 0.67 0.94
C ASP A 466 -21.76 2.20 0.81
N ASP A 467 -22.78 2.92 1.29
CA ASP A 467 -22.82 4.39 1.29
C ASP A 467 -21.62 5.00 2.06
N LEU A 468 -21.18 4.36 3.16
CA LEU A 468 -20.00 4.80 3.92
C LEU A 468 -18.71 4.61 3.11
N VAL A 469 -18.53 3.46 2.45
CA VAL A 469 -17.33 3.25 1.61
C VAL A 469 -17.30 4.25 0.45
N ARG A 470 -18.43 4.45 -0.23
CA ARG A 470 -18.55 5.43 -1.32
C ARG A 470 -18.27 6.85 -0.85
N PHE A 471 -18.71 7.21 0.36
CA PHE A 471 -18.37 8.51 0.95
C PHE A 471 -16.85 8.70 1.06
N TYR A 472 -16.11 7.74 1.62
CA TYR A 472 -14.64 7.88 1.72
C TYR A 472 -13.93 7.90 0.37
N GLN A 473 -14.38 7.09 -0.61
CA GLN A 473 -13.84 7.14 -1.97
C GLN A 473 -14.04 8.52 -2.62
N ALA A 474 -15.21 9.13 -2.41
CA ALA A 474 -15.47 10.50 -2.85
C ALA A 474 -14.65 11.51 -2.04
N GLU A 475 -14.51 11.30 -0.74
CA GLU A 475 -13.84 12.22 0.18
C GLU A 475 -12.33 12.31 -0.07
N ILE A 476 -11.67 11.20 -0.41
CA ILE A 476 -10.26 11.19 -0.84
C ILE A 476 -10.05 12.14 -2.02
N LYS A 477 -10.90 12.04 -3.05
CA LYS A 477 -10.84 12.90 -4.24
C LYS A 477 -11.21 14.33 -3.90
N GLN A 478 -12.29 14.51 -3.14
CA GLN A 478 -12.81 15.80 -2.74
C GLN A 478 -11.77 16.56 -1.92
N ARG A 479 -11.07 15.92 -0.98
CA ARG A 479 -10.10 16.57 -0.09
C ARG A 479 -8.67 16.56 -0.60
N GLU A 480 -8.44 15.90 -1.74
CA GLU A 480 -7.13 15.78 -2.36
C GLU A 480 -6.10 15.18 -1.40
N TRP A 481 -6.48 14.08 -0.73
CA TRP A 481 -5.59 13.30 0.15
C TRP A 481 -4.55 12.52 -0.68
N TYR A 482 -3.67 13.31 -1.27
CA TYR A 482 -2.67 12.95 -2.26
C TYR A 482 -1.34 13.60 -1.85
N GLY A 483 -0.25 13.08 -2.40
CA GLY A 483 1.10 13.54 -2.15
C GLY A 483 2.02 12.38 -1.79
N TYR A 484 3.32 12.53 -2.07
CA TYR A 484 4.32 11.48 -1.86
C TYR A 484 4.22 10.79 -0.49
N TRP A 485 4.09 11.58 0.59
CA TRP A 485 3.99 11.07 1.98
C TRP A 485 2.57 10.89 2.50
N HIS A 486 1.53 11.17 1.71
CA HIS A 486 0.13 11.25 2.21
C HIS A 486 -0.82 10.29 1.51
N TYR A 487 -0.57 9.99 0.23
CA TYR A 487 -1.50 9.21 -0.57
C TYR A 487 -1.67 7.79 -0.03
N GLY A 488 -2.90 7.49 0.35
CA GLY A 488 -3.35 6.20 0.88
C GLY A 488 -4.01 6.35 2.24
N ASP A 489 -3.61 7.32 3.05
CA ASP A 489 -4.26 7.57 4.34
C ASP A 489 -5.52 8.43 4.21
N VAL A 490 -6.30 8.46 5.30
CA VAL A 490 -7.49 9.29 5.46
C VAL A 490 -7.39 10.11 6.74
N MET A 491 -8.24 11.12 6.91
CA MET A 491 -8.25 11.92 8.14
C MET A 491 -9.13 11.27 9.23
N HIS A 492 -8.97 11.70 10.48
CA HIS A 492 -9.55 11.07 11.67
C HIS A 492 -10.92 11.64 12.05
N SER A 493 -11.01 12.97 12.24
CA SER A 493 -12.25 13.62 12.66
C SER A 493 -12.64 14.79 11.76
N TYR A 494 -13.96 14.95 11.56
CA TYR A 494 -14.53 16.05 10.80
C TYR A 494 -14.81 17.28 11.67
N ASP A 495 -14.47 18.46 11.15
CA ASP A 495 -14.86 19.75 11.68
C ASP A 495 -16.06 20.28 10.89
N HIS A 496 -17.26 20.02 11.40
CA HIS A 496 -18.50 20.49 10.79
C HIS A 496 -18.59 22.02 10.71
N ALA A 497 -18.00 22.76 11.65
CA ALA A 497 -18.08 24.23 11.64
C ALA A 497 -17.25 24.82 10.49
N ARG A 498 -16.05 24.29 10.26
CA ARG A 498 -15.19 24.68 9.13
C ARG A 498 -15.52 23.96 7.82
N LYS A 499 -16.32 22.89 7.88
CA LYS A 499 -16.67 22.00 6.76
C LYS A 499 -15.43 21.40 6.09
N GLN A 500 -14.53 20.92 6.94
CA GLN A 500 -13.28 20.24 6.57
C GLN A 500 -12.90 19.25 7.66
N TRP A 501 -11.93 18.40 7.38
CA TRP A 501 -11.32 17.57 8.42
C TRP A 501 -10.38 18.40 9.29
N PHE A 502 -10.13 17.95 10.51
CA PHE A 502 -9.17 18.58 11.43
C PHE A 502 -7.71 18.31 11.02
N TYR A 503 -7.34 18.67 9.79
CA TYR A 503 -6.02 18.45 9.22
C TYR A 503 -4.88 19.16 9.99
N ASP A 504 -5.23 20.14 10.82
CA ASP A 504 -4.33 21.05 11.52
C ASP A 504 -4.41 20.96 13.06
N LEU A 505 -5.14 19.98 13.62
CA LEU A 505 -5.37 19.87 15.05
C LEU A 505 -4.92 18.52 15.61
N GLY A 506 -3.62 18.41 15.91
CA GLY A 506 -2.98 17.28 16.58
C GLY A 506 -3.50 15.91 16.13
N GLY A 507 -3.99 15.10 17.07
CA GLY A 507 -4.52 13.76 16.83
C GLY A 507 -5.85 13.69 16.07
N TYR A 508 -6.41 14.77 15.56
CA TYR A 508 -7.63 14.71 14.74
C TYR A 508 -7.36 14.72 13.23
N ALA A 509 -6.09 14.83 12.83
CA ALA A 509 -5.64 14.86 11.44
C ALA A 509 -5.49 13.45 10.84
N TRP A 510 -4.31 13.05 10.35
CA TRP A 510 -4.11 11.76 9.67
C TRP A 510 -4.42 10.57 10.56
N GLN A 511 -5.13 9.57 10.03
CA GLN A 511 -5.74 8.48 10.78
C GLN A 511 -4.73 7.44 11.27
N ASN A 512 -3.66 7.18 10.51
CA ASN A 512 -2.61 6.22 10.87
C ASN A 512 -3.15 4.91 11.49
N THR A 513 -4.13 4.27 10.84
CA THR A 513 -4.76 3.00 11.26
C THR A 513 -5.58 3.01 12.57
N GLU A 514 -5.81 4.17 13.20
CA GLU A 514 -6.56 4.25 14.46
C GLU A 514 -7.91 3.54 14.33
N LEU A 515 -8.22 2.62 15.25
CA LEU A 515 -9.42 1.78 15.21
C LEU A 515 -9.64 1.00 13.91
N VAL A 516 -8.55 0.64 13.22
CA VAL A 516 -8.46 -0.38 12.16
C VAL A 516 -9.40 -0.22 10.94
N PRO A 517 -9.49 0.98 10.31
CA PRO A 517 -10.23 1.15 9.06
C PRO A 517 -9.77 0.20 7.95
N ASN A 518 -8.49 -0.23 7.99
CA ASN A 518 -7.94 -1.24 7.09
C ASN A 518 -8.78 -2.53 7.10
N LEU A 519 -9.13 -3.06 8.28
CA LEU A 519 -9.90 -4.30 8.39
C LEU A 519 -11.33 -4.11 7.91
N TRP A 520 -11.93 -2.94 8.16
CA TRP A 520 -13.25 -2.61 7.61
C TRP A 520 -13.21 -2.67 6.08
N LEU A 521 -12.24 -2.02 5.44
CA LEU A 521 -12.15 -1.97 3.98
C LEU A 521 -11.75 -3.32 3.36
N TRP A 522 -10.83 -4.07 3.99
CA TRP A 522 -10.49 -5.43 3.55
C TRP A 522 -11.70 -6.37 3.58
N TYR A 523 -12.47 -6.36 4.67
CA TYR A 523 -13.69 -7.18 4.76
C TYR A 523 -14.78 -6.69 3.81
N SER A 524 -14.87 -5.37 3.57
CA SER A 524 -15.77 -4.83 2.55
C SER A 524 -15.41 -5.34 1.16
N PHE A 525 -14.12 -5.38 0.80
CA PHE A 525 -13.66 -5.98 -0.45
C PHE A 525 -13.98 -7.48 -0.53
N PHE A 526 -13.68 -8.27 0.51
CA PHE A 526 -13.96 -9.71 0.46
C PHE A 526 -15.45 -10.03 0.36
N ARG A 527 -16.31 -9.16 0.90
CA ARG A 527 -17.77 -9.25 0.83
C ARG A 527 -18.32 -9.00 -0.58
N THR A 528 -17.75 -8.02 -1.30
CA THR A 528 -18.32 -7.51 -2.56
C THR A 528 -17.54 -7.92 -3.80
N GLY A 529 -16.24 -8.15 -3.68
CA GLY A 529 -15.32 -8.29 -4.81
C GLY A 529 -15.09 -6.99 -5.58
N ASP A 530 -15.50 -5.83 -5.05
CA ASP A 530 -15.44 -4.55 -5.76
C ASP A 530 -14.00 -4.05 -5.90
N ALA A 531 -13.56 -3.89 -7.15
CA ALA A 531 -12.23 -3.41 -7.49
C ALA A 531 -11.91 -2.01 -6.93
N SER A 532 -12.89 -1.11 -6.88
CA SER A 532 -12.68 0.25 -6.36
C SER A 532 -12.38 0.24 -4.86
N ILE A 533 -12.95 -0.72 -4.11
CA ILE A 533 -12.63 -0.93 -2.69
C ILE A 533 -11.24 -1.53 -2.57
N PHE A 534 -10.89 -2.51 -3.41
CA PHE A 534 -9.52 -3.06 -3.45
C PHE A 534 -8.49 -1.96 -3.69
N ARG A 535 -8.67 -1.10 -4.69
CA ARG A 535 -7.71 -0.02 -5.00
C ARG A 535 -7.59 0.99 -3.85
N MET A 536 -8.69 1.29 -3.16
CA MET A 536 -8.65 2.14 -1.97
C MET A 536 -7.84 1.50 -0.82
N VAL A 537 -8.11 0.23 -0.50
CA VAL A 537 -7.40 -0.45 0.60
C VAL A 537 -5.97 -0.84 0.22
N GLU A 538 -5.67 -1.02 -1.07
CA GLU A 538 -4.30 -1.17 -1.60
C GLU A 538 -3.48 0.09 -1.32
N ALA A 539 -3.99 1.28 -1.67
CA ALA A 539 -3.31 2.55 -1.39
C ALA A 539 -3.13 2.76 0.12
N MET A 540 -4.17 2.52 0.93
CA MET A 540 -4.10 2.60 2.39
C MET A 540 -3.08 1.62 2.98
N THR A 541 -3.04 0.39 2.48
CA THR A 541 -2.05 -0.59 2.92
C THR A 541 -0.63 -0.16 2.57
N ARG A 542 -0.38 0.33 1.34
CA ARG A 542 0.93 0.85 0.92
C ARG A 542 1.37 2.07 1.71
N HIS A 543 0.44 2.92 2.15
CA HIS A 543 0.76 4.05 3.02
C HIS A 543 1.05 3.59 4.44
N ASN A 544 0.09 2.94 5.11
CA ASN A 544 0.20 2.69 6.54
C ASN A 544 1.33 1.69 6.88
N SER A 545 1.63 0.75 5.98
CA SER A 545 2.71 -0.22 6.17
C SER A 545 4.12 0.32 5.85
N GLU A 546 4.24 1.57 5.42
CA GLU A 546 5.51 2.21 5.04
C GLU A 546 5.71 3.53 5.79
N VAL A 547 4.76 4.46 5.68
CA VAL A 547 4.88 5.83 6.19
C VAL A 547 4.57 5.92 7.68
N ASP A 548 3.53 5.22 8.14
CA ASP A 548 3.05 5.32 9.52
C ASP A 548 3.81 4.41 10.49
N ARG A 549 4.83 3.70 10.01
CA ARG A 549 5.65 2.80 10.83
C ARG A 549 7.14 3.02 10.64
N TYR A 550 7.90 2.44 11.56
CA TYR A 550 9.35 2.53 11.62
C TYR A 550 9.99 1.19 11.21
N HIS A 551 10.86 1.25 10.22
CA HIS A 551 11.59 0.11 9.66
C HIS A 551 13.02 -0.03 10.21
N LEU A 552 13.51 0.99 10.91
CA LEU A 552 14.81 1.03 11.56
C LEU A 552 14.80 2.06 12.71
N GLY A 553 15.93 2.20 13.39
CA GLY A 553 16.12 3.21 14.43
C GLY A 553 15.46 2.84 15.76
N GLU A 554 15.32 3.82 16.65
CA GLU A 554 14.81 3.62 18.03
C GLU A 554 13.44 2.90 18.04
N PHE A 555 12.57 3.27 17.10
CA PHE A 555 11.18 2.83 17.05
C PHE A 555 10.91 1.65 16.10
N GLU A 556 11.95 0.99 15.56
CA GLU A 556 11.81 -0.14 14.63
C GLU A 556 10.75 -1.16 15.08
N GLY A 557 9.80 -1.47 14.21
CA GLY A 557 8.71 -2.42 14.48
C GLY A 557 7.50 -1.83 15.19
N LEU A 558 7.53 -0.54 15.56
CA LEU A 558 6.37 0.24 16.03
C LEU A 558 5.82 1.12 14.90
N GLY A 559 4.60 1.63 15.09
CA GLY A 559 4.10 2.75 14.29
C GLY A 559 3.68 3.95 15.11
N SER A 560 3.42 5.06 14.44
CA SER A 560 3.09 6.33 15.07
C SER A 560 1.59 6.56 15.09
N ARG A 561 1.03 6.85 16.25
CA ARG A 561 -0.39 7.23 16.40
C ARG A 561 -0.72 8.47 15.55
N HIS A 562 -1.98 8.53 15.10
CA HIS A 562 -2.59 9.64 14.35
C HIS A 562 -2.19 11.05 14.83
N ASN A 563 -1.85 11.92 13.87
CA ASN A 563 -1.36 13.28 14.11
C ASN A 563 -1.39 14.13 12.81
N VAL A 564 -1.12 15.44 12.90
CA VAL A 564 -0.93 16.35 11.75
C VAL A 564 0.22 15.88 10.84
N SER A 565 1.28 15.34 11.42
CA SER A 565 2.35 14.66 10.69
C SER A 565 2.27 13.15 10.94
N HIS A 566 2.43 12.31 9.92
CA HIS A 566 2.31 10.85 10.06
C HIS A 566 3.21 10.27 11.16
N TRP A 567 4.37 10.87 11.41
CA TRP A 567 5.31 10.49 12.47
C TRP A 567 5.31 11.42 13.70
N GLY A 568 4.34 12.32 13.83
CA GLY A 568 4.35 13.41 14.81
C GLY A 568 4.01 13.02 16.25
N CYS A 569 3.14 12.03 16.45
CA CYS A 569 2.67 11.70 17.80
C CYS A 569 3.75 11.04 18.67
N GLY A 570 3.79 11.37 19.97
CA GLY A 570 4.66 10.73 20.96
C GLY A 570 4.32 9.27 21.31
N CYS A 571 3.12 8.79 20.97
CA CYS A 571 2.73 7.39 21.11
C CYS A 571 3.25 6.58 19.92
N LYS A 572 4.31 5.81 20.14
CA LYS A 572 4.82 4.81 19.19
C LYS A 572 4.39 3.43 19.68
N GLU A 573 3.53 2.74 18.94
CA GLU A 573 2.82 1.55 19.42
C GLU A 573 2.70 0.46 18.35
N LEU A 574 2.56 -0.79 18.79
CA LEU A 574 2.42 -1.97 17.92
C LEU A 574 1.11 -2.02 17.14
N ARG A 575 0.06 -1.36 17.63
CA ARG A 575 -1.27 -1.39 17.03
C ARG A 575 -1.32 -0.83 15.60
N ILE A 576 -0.34 0.00 15.26
CA ILE A 576 -0.20 0.56 13.91
C ILE A 576 0.60 -0.39 13.01
N SER A 577 1.54 -1.18 13.55
CA SER A 577 2.40 -2.08 12.77
C SER A 577 1.91 -3.54 12.69
N MET A 578 0.67 -3.80 13.12
CA MET A 578 0.17 -5.17 13.26
C MET A 578 -0.11 -5.84 11.89
N ALA A 579 0.33 -7.09 11.73
CA ALA A 579 0.34 -7.81 10.46
C ALA A 579 -1.05 -7.99 9.82
N CYS A 580 -2.11 -8.14 10.62
CA CYS A 580 -3.47 -8.33 10.08
C CYS A 580 -4.01 -7.14 9.29
N LEU A 581 -3.45 -5.93 9.48
CA LEU A 581 -3.83 -4.77 8.67
C LEU A 581 -3.40 -4.92 7.21
N TYR A 582 -2.34 -5.70 6.95
CA TYR A 582 -1.64 -5.71 5.66
C TYR A 582 -1.55 -7.09 5.01
N LYS A 583 -1.64 -8.19 5.79
CA LYS A 583 -1.40 -9.55 5.29
C LYS A 583 -2.29 -9.95 4.11
N TYR A 584 -3.50 -9.40 4.04
CA TYR A 584 -4.43 -9.68 2.95
C TYR A 584 -3.92 -9.17 1.61
N TYR A 585 -3.20 -8.04 1.59
CA TYR A 585 -2.53 -7.56 0.38
C TYR A 585 -1.52 -8.60 -0.10
N TYR A 586 -0.59 -9.04 0.77
CA TYR A 586 0.38 -10.07 0.43
C TYR A 586 -0.27 -11.35 -0.07
N TYR A 587 -1.34 -11.81 0.58
CA TYR A 587 -2.00 -13.04 0.15
C TYR A 587 -2.73 -12.92 -1.19
N LEU A 588 -3.18 -11.73 -1.57
CA LEU A 588 -3.82 -11.50 -2.87
C LEU A 588 -2.82 -11.24 -3.99
N THR A 589 -1.69 -10.59 -3.71
CA THR A 589 -0.74 -10.10 -4.73
C THR A 589 0.58 -10.88 -4.78
N ALA A 590 0.88 -11.65 -3.72
CA ALA A 590 2.19 -12.25 -3.48
C ALA A 590 3.37 -11.26 -3.53
N ASP A 591 3.12 -9.99 -3.18
CA ASP A 591 4.09 -8.89 -3.21
C ASP A 591 5.28 -9.11 -2.26
N GLU A 592 6.49 -9.12 -2.81
CA GLU A 592 7.71 -9.39 -2.03
C GLU A 592 8.07 -8.26 -1.04
N ARG A 593 7.72 -6.99 -1.31
CA ARG A 593 7.90 -5.91 -0.31
C ARG A 593 6.97 -6.14 0.89
N MET A 594 5.72 -6.52 0.65
CA MET A 594 4.80 -6.83 1.74
C MET A 594 5.23 -8.08 2.52
N LEU A 595 5.80 -9.10 1.87
CA LEU A 595 6.42 -10.24 2.54
C LEU A 595 7.50 -9.80 3.55
N GLU A 596 8.38 -8.89 3.12
CA GLU A 596 9.43 -8.30 3.94
C GLU A 596 8.85 -7.49 5.11
N LEU A 597 7.85 -6.63 4.85
CA LEU A 597 7.16 -5.84 5.87
C LEU A 597 6.51 -6.69 6.97
N LEU A 598 5.93 -7.84 6.58
CA LEU A 598 5.35 -8.80 7.52
C LEU A 598 6.43 -9.57 8.31
N ASP A 599 7.63 -9.73 7.74
CA ASP A 599 8.78 -10.34 8.42
C ASP A 599 9.42 -9.38 9.43
N GLU A 600 9.49 -8.08 9.13
CA GLU A 600 10.03 -7.04 10.02
C GLU A 600 9.31 -7.00 11.39
N VAL A 601 8.01 -7.31 11.43
CA VAL A 601 7.19 -7.17 12.65
C VAL A 601 7.06 -8.44 13.49
N LYS A 602 7.65 -9.56 13.05
CA LYS A 602 7.52 -10.85 13.74
C LYS A 602 8.06 -10.83 15.17
N ASP A 603 9.08 -10.03 15.43
CA ASP A 603 9.74 -9.86 16.75
C ASP A 603 9.54 -8.46 17.34
N ALA A 604 8.46 -7.78 16.92
CA ALA A 604 8.13 -6.44 17.41
C ALA A 604 7.82 -6.41 18.92
N ASP A 605 7.63 -7.55 19.58
CA ASP A 605 7.57 -7.64 21.05
C ASP A 605 8.83 -7.11 21.73
N GLN A 606 9.99 -7.20 21.06
CA GLN A 606 11.24 -6.66 21.57
C GLN A 606 11.25 -5.12 21.59
N ALA A 607 10.44 -4.46 20.76
CA ALA A 607 10.33 -3.00 20.76
C ALA A 607 9.72 -2.46 22.07
N LEU A 608 8.89 -3.26 22.75
CA LEU A 608 8.33 -2.89 24.06
C LEU A 608 9.39 -2.80 25.15
N ASP A 609 10.54 -3.46 24.98
CA ASP A 609 11.70 -3.34 25.88
C ASP A 609 12.41 -1.98 25.69
N ARG A 610 12.39 -1.45 24.47
CA ARG A 610 12.98 -0.14 24.13
C ARG A 610 12.07 1.01 24.52
N LEU A 611 10.77 0.87 24.23
CA LEU A 611 9.76 1.87 24.57
C LEU A 611 8.53 1.19 25.16
N ASP A 612 8.34 1.37 26.47
CA ASP A 612 7.15 0.86 27.16
C ASP A 612 5.91 1.67 26.71
N PRO A 613 4.86 1.01 26.18
CA PRO A 613 3.66 1.68 25.68
C PRO A 613 2.83 2.30 26.81
N MET A 614 3.05 1.90 28.07
CA MET A 614 2.32 2.36 29.24
C MET A 614 3.16 3.21 30.19
N ARG A 615 4.30 3.74 29.74
CA ARG A 615 5.26 4.54 30.56
C ARG A 615 4.69 5.79 31.24
N GLU A 616 3.60 6.34 30.74
CA GLU A 616 2.89 7.48 31.37
C GLU A 616 1.96 7.04 32.51
N PHE A 617 1.62 5.75 32.59
CA PHE A 617 0.67 5.20 33.56
C PHE A 617 1.35 4.34 34.62
N TYR A 618 2.43 3.64 34.25
CA TYR A 618 3.14 2.74 35.14
C TYR A 618 4.63 3.03 35.13
N GLN A 619 5.24 2.96 36.30
CA GLN A 619 6.69 2.89 36.41
C GLN A 619 7.16 1.50 36.01
N ARG A 620 8.30 1.46 35.32
CA ARG A 620 8.90 0.23 34.87
C ARG A 620 9.63 -0.48 36.02
N GLU A 621 9.32 -1.74 36.24
CA GLU A 621 10.01 -2.60 37.22
C GLU A 621 11.04 -3.50 36.52
N ASP A 622 12.30 -3.44 36.97
CA ASP A 622 13.41 -4.29 36.48
C ASP A 622 13.55 -4.32 34.94
N LYS A 623 13.49 -5.52 34.35
CA LYS A 623 13.58 -5.81 32.90
C LYS A 623 12.21 -6.11 32.28
N LEU A 624 11.12 -5.90 33.02
CA LEU A 624 9.77 -6.10 32.52
C LEU A 624 9.30 -4.80 31.84
N THR A 625 8.40 -4.94 30.88
CA THR A 625 7.67 -3.83 30.24
C THR A 625 6.18 -4.08 30.46
N HIS A 626 5.30 -3.31 29.82
CA HIS A 626 3.86 -3.52 29.85
C HIS A 626 3.30 -3.89 28.49
N ALA A 627 2.24 -4.69 28.50
CA ALA A 627 1.45 -4.99 27.31
C ALA A 627 -0.02 -5.03 27.70
N ARG A 628 -0.85 -4.28 26.97
CA ARG A 628 -2.31 -4.38 27.05
C ARG A 628 -2.80 -5.60 26.29
N VAL A 629 -3.78 -6.32 26.84
CA VAL A 629 -4.34 -7.53 26.22
C VAL A 629 -5.00 -7.27 24.86
N GLY A 630 -5.45 -6.03 24.63
CA GLY A 630 -5.96 -5.58 23.34
C GLY A 630 -4.85 -5.10 22.40
N PRO A 631 -4.58 -3.78 22.34
CA PRO A 631 -3.77 -3.21 21.28
C PRO A 631 -2.35 -3.78 21.19
N ASP A 632 -1.74 -4.24 22.29
CA ASP A 632 -0.39 -4.79 22.25
C ASP A 632 -0.41 -6.30 22.02
N TRP A 633 -1.04 -7.10 22.89
CA TRP A 633 -1.05 -8.57 22.75
C TRP A 633 -1.81 -9.05 21.50
N ALA A 634 -2.89 -8.38 21.07
CA ALA A 634 -3.54 -8.70 19.80
C ALA A 634 -2.62 -8.39 18.61
N SER A 635 -1.83 -7.32 18.66
CA SER A 635 -0.83 -7.03 17.62
C SER A 635 0.29 -8.06 17.59
N LEU A 636 0.81 -8.43 18.77
CA LEU A 636 1.84 -9.47 18.88
C LEU A 636 1.36 -10.81 18.32
N THR A 637 0.17 -11.26 18.74
CA THR A 637 -0.39 -12.53 18.28
C THR A 637 -0.77 -12.48 16.80
N SER A 638 -1.19 -11.32 16.28
CA SER A 638 -1.38 -11.09 14.84
C SER A 638 -0.07 -11.29 14.06
N ASN A 639 1.03 -10.70 14.53
CA ASN A 639 2.35 -10.81 13.91
C ASN A 639 2.89 -12.24 13.97
N TRP A 640 2.84 -12.87 15.14
CA TRP A 640 3.29 -14.25 15.34
C TRP A 640 2.46 -15.24 14.54
N MET A 641 1.14 -15.04 14.44
CA MET A 641 0.26 -15.87 13.63
C MET A 641 0.60 -15.73 12.15
N SER A 642 0.77 -14.50 11.63
CA SER A 642 1.18 -14.27 10.25
C SER A 642 2.50 -14.96 9.92
N TYR A 643 3.51 -14.84 10.79
CA TYR A 643 4.80 -15.49 10.57
C TYR A 643 4.71 -17.03 10.67
N TYR A 644 3.97 -17.56 11.65
CA TYR A 644 3.72 -18.99 11.77
C TYR A 644 2.99 -19.55 10.54
N GLU A 645 1.95 -18.89 10.05
CA GLU A 645 1.21 -19.33 8.87
C GLU A 645 2.10 -19.35 7.63
N ARG A 646 2.98 -18.37 7.45
CA ARG A 646 3.89 -18.32 6.28
C ARG A 646 5.04 -19.33 6.34
N THR A 647 5.57 -19.61 7.54
CA THR A 647 6.83 -20.36 7.70
C THR A 647 6.69 -21.72 8.37
N ARG A 648 5.58 -21.96 9.09
CA ARG A 648 5.38 -23.06 10.04
C ARG A 648 6.42 -23.11 11.17
N ASN A 649 7.04 -21.98 11.49
CA ASN A 649 7.99 -21.91 12.59
C ASN A 649 7.27 -22.03 13.94
N GLN A 650 7.44 -23.18 14.58
CA GLN A 650 6.74 -23.54 15.82
C GLN A 650 7.03 -22.58 16.99
N VAL A 651 8.18 -21.89 17.00
CA VAL A 651 8.54 -20.93 18.03
C VAL A 651 7.46 -19.85 18.20
N TYR A 652 6.92 -19.34 17.09
CA TYR A 652 5.92 -18.27 17.12
C TYR A 652 4.53 -18.77 17.54
N LEU A 653 4.17 -20.00 17.17
CA LEU A 653 2.96 -20.65 17.70
C LEU A 653 3.10 -20.90 19.22
N ASP A 654 4.30 -21.23 19.70
CA ASP A 654 4.56 -21.43 21.12
C ASP A 654 4.50 -20.11 21.90
N LYS A 655 4.96 -18.98 21.33
CA LYS A 655 4.76 -17.63 21.92
C LYS A 655 3.27 -17.32 22.13
N ILE A 656 2.43 -17.60 21.12
CA ILE A 656 0.96 -17.43 21.21
C ILE A 656 0.39 -18.30 22.33
N LYS A 657 0.72 -19.60 22.34
CA LYS A 657 0.21 -20.56 23.33
C LYS A 657 0.66 -20.21 24.75
N GLN A 658 1.93 -19.82 24.93
CA GLN A 658 2.48 -19.46 26.24
C GLN A 658 1.77 -18.24 26.81
N SER A 659 1.74 -17.14 26.07
CA SER A 659 1.09 -15.89 26.52
C SER A 659 -0.43 -16.07 26.76
N LEU A 660 -1.12 -16.83 25.90
CA LEU A 660 -2.52 -17.20 26.12
C LEU A 660 -2.72 -18.03 27.39
N ASN A 661 -1.83 -19.01 27.66
CA ASN A 661 -1.91 -19.84 28.86
C ASN A 661 -1.66 -19.04 30.14
N ASP A 662 -0.87 -17.97 30.08
CA ASP A 662 -0.71 -17.06 31.21
C ASP A 662 -2.00 -16.26 31.47
N ILE A 663 -2.62 -15.71 30.42
CA ILE A 663 -3.90 -15.00 30.52
C ILE A 663 -5.00 -15.92 31.07
N LYS A 664 -5.08 -17.17 30.61
CA LYS A 664 -6.06 -18.18 31.09
C LYS A 664 -6.02 -18.43 32.60
N LYS A 665 -4.84 -18.29 33.22
CA LYS A 665 -4.64 -18.53 34.65
C LYS A 665 -5.07 -17.35 35.52
N THR A 666 -5.32 -16.19 34.93
CA THR A 666 -5.77 -15.02 35.69
C THR A 666 -7.24 -15.14 36.10
N PRO A 667 -7.68 -14.47 37.19
CA PRO A 667 -9.02 -14.65 37.76
C PRO A 667 -10.17 -14.43 36.78
N HIS A 668 -10.03 -13.42 35.92
CA HIS A 668 -11.06 -12.95 34.97
C HIS A 668 -10.59 -13.06 33.50
N ARG A 669 -9.50 -13.79 33.24
CA ARG A 669 -8.98 -14.12 31.90
C ARG A 669 -8.76 -12.90 30.99
N LEU A 670 -9.44 -12.78 29.84
CA LEU A 670 -9.34 -11.59 28.98
C LEU A 670 -9.81 -10.32 29.71
N LEU A 671 -10.75 -10.46 30.65
CA LEU A 671 -11.25 -9.39 31.51
C LEU A 671 -10.39 -9.20 32.77
N SER A 672 -9.25 -9.87 32.89
CA SER A 672 -8.28 -9.53 33.94
C SER A 672 -7.43 -8.32 33.57
N GLY A 673 -7.39 -7.93 32.30
CA GLY A 673 -6.71 -6.72 31.83
C GLY A 673 -7.42 -5.43 32.28
N PRO A 674 -7.11 -4.27 31.66
CA PRO A 674 -6.52 -4.16 30.34
C PRO A 674 -5.01 -4.45 30.26
N THR A 675 -4.25 -4.11 31.29
CA THR A 675 -2.78 -4.09 31.23
C THR A 675 -2.14 -5.26 32.00
N TYR A 676 -1.02 -5.77 31.49
CA TYR A 676 -0.18 -6.79 32.12
C TYR A 676 1.26 -6.33 32.13
N GLN A 677 2.03 -6.82 33.11
CA GLN A 677 3.49 -6.82 33.00
C GLN A 677 3.87 -7.87 31.94
N TYR A 678 4.89 -7.57 31.15
CA TYR A 678 5.32 -8.38 30.02
C TYR A 678 6.82 -8.61 30.07
N ASP A 679 7.23 -9.85 29.83
CA ASP A 679 8.62 -10.25 29.61
C ASP A 679 8.82 -10.57 28.12
N PRO A 680 9.40 -9.66 27.31
CA PRO A 680 9.63 -9.87 25.88
C PRO A 680 10.52 -11.08 25.57
N LYS A 681 11.42 -11.48 26.48
CA LYS A 681 12.34 -12.59 26.24
C LYS A 681 11.68 -13.95 26.37
N ARG A 682 10.63 -14.02 27.19
CA ARG A 682 9.89 -15.26 27.49
C ARG A 682 8.48 -15.25 26.92
N SER A 683 8.06 -14.14 26.31
CA SER A 683 6.69 -13.88 25.86
C SER A 683 5.67 -14.16 26.97
N LYS A 684 5.98 -13.73 28.20
CA LYS A 684 5.22 -14.05 29.41
C LYS A 684 4.33 -12.88 29.81
N MET A 685 3.05 -13.14 30.03
CA MET A 685 2.08 -12.18 30.58
C MET A 685 2.00 -12.35 32.09
N ILE A 686 2.13 -11.27 32.85
CA ILE A 686 2.15 -11.27 34.31
C ILE A 686 0.99 -10.39 34.81
N TYR A 687 0.14 -10.99 35.63
CA TYR A 687 -1.11 -10.39 36.11
C TYR A 687 -0.85 -9.17 37.01
N MET A 688 -1.55 -8.06 36.74
CA MET A 688 -1.44 -6.78 37.46
C MET A 688 -2.75 -6.38 38.16
N ASP A 689 -3.46 -7.35 38.72
CA ASP A 689 -4.82 -7.20 39.22
C ASP A 689 -5.86 -6.82 38.13
N THR A 690 -7.13 -7.07 38.41
CA THR A 690 -8.24 -6.79 37.50
C THR A 690 -8.81 -5.40 37.74
N GLY A 691 -9.17 -4.72 36.64
CA GLY A 691 -9.68 -3.35 36.71
C GLY A 691 -8.56 -2.32 36.87
N ASN A 692 -7.34 -2.68 36.45
CA ASN A 692 -6.23 -1.74 36.39
C ASN A 692 -6.40 -0.72 35.25
N GLU A 693 -5.42 0.18 35.12
CA GLU A 693 -5.53 1.37 34.28
C GLU A 693 -5.77 1.05 32.80
N GLY A 694 -6.80 1.72 32.25
CA GLY A 694 -7.26 1.59 30.87
C GLY A 694 -8.76 1.26 30.77
N GLY A 695 -9.39 1.68 29.67
CA GLY A 695 -10.78 1.33 29.37
C GLY A 695 -10.90 0.00 28.61
N TYR A 696 -11.94 -0.78 28.90
CA TYR A 696 -12.16 -2.07 28.23
C TYR A 696 -12.57 -1.93 26.76
N HIS A 697 -13.12 -0.78 26.38
CA HIS A 697 -13.35 -0.43 24.97
C HIS A 697 -12.04 -0.37 24.17
N MET A 698 -10.94 0.08 24.78
CA MET A 698 -9.62 0.13 24.13
C MET A 698 -9.06 -1.27 23.88
N ILE A 699 -9.50 -2.28 24.63
CA ILE A 699 -9.06 -3.66 24.38
C ILE A 699 -9.52 -4.13 23.00
N ILE A 700 -10.75 -3.77 22.62
CA ILE A 700 -11.44 -4.32 21.45
C ILE A 700 -11.42 -3.39 20.23
N ALA A 701 -11.04 -2.13 20.40
CA ALA A 701 -11.11 -1.14 19.33
C ALA A 701 -10.03 -1.30 18.25
N PHE A 702 -8.90 -1.96 18.55
CA PHE A 702 -7.73 -2.06 17.67
C PHE A 702 -7.58 -3.42 17.00
N GLY A 703 -8.67 -3.98 16.48
CA GLY A 703 -8.64 -5.24 15.72
C GLY A 703 -8.58 -6.51 16.57
N ALA A 704 -8.59 -6.40 17.90
CA ALA A 704 -8.50 -7.56 18.78
C ALA A 704 -9.63 -8.60 18.55
N PRO A 705 -10.91 -8.23 18.36
CA PRO A 705 -11.96 -9.19 18.03
C PRO A 705 -11.63 -10.00 16.77
N GLN A 706 -11.11 -9.35 15.72
CA GLN A 706 -10.77 -10.00 14.46
C GLN A 706 -9.60 -10.98 14.65
N VAL A 707 -8.54 -10.56 15.34
CA VAL A 707 -7.38 -11.42 15.64
C VAL A 707 -7.78 -12.60 16.52
N TRP A 708 -8.55 -12.36 17.58
CA TRP A 708 -8.97 -13.43 18.50
C TRP A 708 -9.85 -14.47 17.83
N LEU A 709 -10.77 -14.07 16.95
CA LEU A 709 -11.60 -15.01 16.20
C LEU A 709 -10.78 -15.85 15.21
N GLU A 710 -9.76 -15.28 14.57
CA GLU A 710 -8.81 -16.08 13.77
C GLU A 710 -7.99 -17.04 14.64
N LEU A 711 -7.52 -16.60 15.81
CA LEU A 711 -6.79 -17.45 16.76
C LEU A 711 -7.67 -18.59 17.31
N VAL A 712 -8.96 -18.34 17.51
CA VAL A 712 -9.95 -19.36 17.89
C VAL A 712 -9.97 -20.48 16.85
N ASP A 713 -9.99 -20.15 15.56
CA ASP A 713 -9.98 -21.13 14.47
C ASP A 713 -8.60 -21.80 14.28
N LEU A 714 -7.51 -21.06 14.51
CA LEU A 714 -6.14 -21.57 14.42
C LEU A 714 -5.84 -22.60 15.50
N LEU A 715 -6.19 -22.28 16.76
CA LEU A 715 -5.84 -23.07 17.95
C LEU A 715 -6.87 -24.16 18.25
N ASP A 716 -8.12 -23.98 17.81
CA ASP A 716 -9.26 -24.83 18.17
C ASP A 716 -9.42 -25.04 19.68
N ASP A 717 -9.14 -23.99 20.46
CA ASP A 717 -9.09 -24.04 21.91
C ASP A 717 -10.44 -23.65 22.54
N GLN A 718 -11.12 -24.60 23.19
CA GLN A 718 -12.45 -24.36 23.76
C GLN A 718 -12.45 -23.40 24.95
N THR A 719 -11.39 -23.37 25.75
CA THR A 719 -11.28 -22.39 26.83
C THR A 719 -11.18 -20.98 26.25
N PHE A 720 -10.40 -20.80 25.19
CA PHE A 720 -10.27 -19.51 24.53
C PHE A 720 -11.56 -19.06 23.82
N LYS A 721 -12.26 -19.98 23.14
CA LYS A 721 -13.63 -19.71 22.61
C LYS A 721 -14.56 -19.16 23.70
N ASN A 722 -14.59 -19.82 24.85
CA ASN A 722 -15.38 -19.37 25.99
C ASN A 722 -14.92 -18.00 26.54
N MET A 723 -13.61 -17.71 26.56
CA MET A 723 -13.07 -16.40 26.98
C MET A 723 -13.54 -15.26 26.07
N VAL A 724 -13.54 -15.47 24.76
CA VAL A 724 -13.99 -14.46 23.79
C VAL A 724 -15.50 -14.20 23.96
N ALA A 725 -16.30 -15.26 24.15
CA ALA A 725 -17.73 -15.14 24.47
C ALA A 725 -17.95 -14.44 25.82
N GLU A 726 -17.20 -14.82 26.86
CA GLU A 726 -17.25 -14.22 28.19
C GLU A 726 -17.01 -12.71 28.16
N PHE A 727 -16.07 -12.24 27.33
CA PHE A 727 -15.83 -10.81 27.15
C PHE A 727 -17.10 -10.09 26.66
N GLY A 728 -17.76 -10.60 25.62
CA GLY A 728 -18.99 -10.04 25.07
C GLY A 728 -20.15 -10.04 26.06
N ARG A 729 -20.37 -11.16 26.75
CA ARG A 729 -21.37 -11.32 27.81
C ARG A 729 -21.20 -10.29 28.92
N VAL A 730 -19.99 -10.20 29.49
CA VAL A 730 -19.72 -9.32 30.63
C VAL A 730 -19.85 -7.85 30.24
N TYR A 731 -19.51 -7.49 29.01
CA TYR A 731 -19.72 -6.13 28.51
C TYR A 731 -21.19 -5.69 28.61
N ALA A 732 -22.11 -6.60 28.28
CA ALA A 732 -23.55 -6.36 28.26
C ALA A 732 -24.23 -6.44 29.65
N MET A 733 -23.55 -6.98 30.67
CA MET A 733 -24.09 -7.08 32.03
C MET A 733 -24.43 -5.73 32.63
N THR A 734 -25.41 -5.71 33.53
CA THR A 734 -25.68 -4.57 34.41
C THR A 734 -24.51 -4.33 35.37
N ASN A 735 -24.48 -3.15 36.02
CA ASN A 735 -23.42 -2.82 36.97
C ASN A 735 -23.38 -3.77 38.19
N GLU A 736 -24.53 -4.25 38.64
CA GLU A 736 -24.64 -5.22 39.75
C GLU A 736 -24.07 -6.58 39.35
N GLU A 737 -24.41 -7.05 38.15
CA GLU A 737 -23.90 -8.31 37.61
C GLU A 737 -22.37 -8.26 37.41
N LYS A 738 -21.83 -7.16 36.88
CA LYS A 738 -20.37 -6.97 36.74
C LYS A 738 -19.65 -7.02 38.08
N GLN A 739 -20.19 -6.35 39.10
CA GLN A 739 -19.62 -6.38 40.45
C GLN A 739 -19.68 -7.79 41.05
N LYS A 740 -20.81 -8.48 40.90
CA LYS A 740 -20.96 -9.85 41.37
C LYS A 740 -20.00 -10.82 40.67
N PHE A 741 -19.86 -10.71 39.35
CA PHE A 741 -18.94 -11.51 38.53
C PHE A 741 -17.48 -11.34 38.98
N SER A 742 -17.08 -10.09 39.22
CA SER A 742 -15.68 -9.75 39.45
C SER A 742 -15.25 -9.72 40.92
N GLY A 743 -16.18 -9.87 41.86
CA GLY A 743 -15.95 -9.63 43.28
C GLY A 743 -15.76 -8.14 43.60
N GLY A 744 -16.43 -7.26 42.86
CA GLY A 744 -16.40 -5.80 43.04
C GLY A 744 -15.31 -5.08 42.26
N LYS A 745 -14.43 -5.80 41.55
CA LYS A 745 -13.30 -5.20 40.80
C LYS A 745 -13.73 -4.52 39.50
N LEU A 746 -14.79 -5.01 38.88
CA LEU A 746 -15.33 -4.48 37.63
C LEU A 746 -16.69 -3.82 37.85
N THR A 747 -16.82 -2.64 37.26
CA THR A 747 -18.01 -1.78 37.31
C THR A 747 -18.22 -1.16 35.92
N ASN A 748 -19.38 -0.56 35.68
CA ASN A 748 -19.67 0.15 34.42
C ASN A 748 -18.66 1.25 34.08
N ASN A 749 -17.93 1.81 35.06
CA ASN A 749 -16.90 2.82 34.81
C ASN A 749 -15.70 2.29 34.00
N HIS A 750 -15.54 0.98 33.88
CA HIS A 750 -14.48 0.37 33.07
C HIS A 750 -14.91 0.15 31.61
N PHE A 751 -16.23 0.14 31.35
CA PHE A 751 -16.83 -0.27 30.08
C PHE A 751 -17.57 0.90 29.44
N HIS A 752 -16.92 1.55 28.48
CA HIS A 752 -17.49 2.66 27.70
C HIS A 752 -17.86 2.17 26.29
N TRP A 753 -18.58 2.96 25.49
CA TRP A 753 -18.83 2.64 24.06
C TRP A 753 -19.39 1.21 23.79
N PRO A 754 -20.61 0.87 24.26
CA PRO A 754 -21.20 -0.46 24.03
C PRO A 754 -21.24 -0.91 22.57
N MET A 755 -21.33 0.01 21.61
CA MET A 755 -21.28 -0.30 20.17
C MET A 755 -20.01 -1.05 19.77
N PHE A 756 -18.85 -0.73 20.35
CA PHE A 756 -17.58 -1.36 20.01
C PHE A 756 -17.54 -2.84 20.42
N ALA A 757 -18.38 -3.22 21.39
CA ALA A 757 -18.48 -4.58 21.89
C ALA A 757 -19.62 -5.39 21.25
N SER A 758 -20.49 -4.77 20.47
CA SER A 758 -21.70 -5.42 19.93
C SER A 758 -21.40 -6.65 19.07
N GLY A 759 -20.29 -6.67 18.34
CA GLY A 759 -19.85 -7.83 17.57
C GLY A 759 -19.47 -9.02 18.46
N LEU A 760 -18.79 -8.77 19.57
CA LEU A 760 -18.50 -9.81 20.57
C LEU A 760 -19.73 -10.21 21.39
N MET A 761 -20.68 -9.28 21.63
CA MET A 761 -21.99 -9.60 22.19
C MET A 761 -22.75 -10.56 21.26
N ALA A 762 -22.74 -10.32 19.95
CA ALA A 762 -23.35 -11.21 18.96
C ALA A 762 -22.66 -12.57 18.91
N TYR A 763 -21.32 -12.61 18.92
CA TYR A 763 -20.56 -13.86 19.02
C TYR A 763 -20.94 -14.65 20.29
N SER A 764 -21.03 -13.96 21.44
CA SER A 764 -21.43 -14.61 22.69
C SER A 764 -22.88 -15.10 22.66
N ALA A 765 -23.79 -14.31 22.11
CA ALA A 765 -25.18 -14.71 21.94
C ALA A 765 -25.29 -16.00 21.13
N LYS A 766 -24.48 -16.15 20.07
CA LYS A 766 -24.41 -17.39 19.30
C LYS A 766 -23.85 -18.56 20.11
N TYR A 767 -22.79 -18.31 20.87
CA TYR A 767 -22.12 -19.31 21.70
C TYR A 767 -23.04 -19.85 22.82
N ASP A 768 -23.79 -18.96 23.49
CA ASP A 768 -24.66 -19.31 24.63
C ASP A 768 -26.12 -19.59 24.24
N HIS A 769 -26.48 -19.44 22.95
CA HIS A 769 -27.86 -19.47 22.45
C HIS A 769 -28.78 -18.42 23.11
N ASP A 770 -28.26 -17.22 23.39
CA ASP A 770 -28.97 -16.13 24.06
C ASP A 770 -29.54 -15.10 23.05
N LEU A 771 -30.81 -15.28 22.68
CA LEU A 771 -31.50 -14.36 21.77
C LEU A 771 -31.71 -12.95 22.38
N THR A 772 -31.70 -12.81 23.70
CA THR A 772 -31.84 -11.49 24.33
C THR A 772 -30.55 -10.70 24.15
N LEU A 773 -29.40 -11.33 24.34
CA LEU A 773 -28.09 -10.72 24.08
C LEU A 773 -27.91 -10.37 22.59
N ALA A 774 -28.37 -11.24 21.68
CA ALA A 774 -28.39 -10.97 20.24
C ALA A 774 -29.18 -9.69 19.91
N LYS A 775 -30.38 -9.53 20.50
CA LYS A 775 -31.21 -8.32 20.34
C LYS A 775 -30.54 -7.08 20.93
N THR A 776 -29.85 -7.21 22.06
CA THR A 776 -29.09 -6.12 22.68
C THR A 776 -27.96 -5.64 21.78
N ALA A 777 -27.20 -6.55 21.17
CA ALA A 777 -26.13 -6.22 20.23
C ALA A 777 -26.64 -5.36 19.06
N TRP A 778 -27.75 -5.76 18.44
CA TRP A 778 -28.37 -4.99 17.36
C TRP A 778 -28.94 -3.66 17.83
N LYS A 779 -29.60 -3.60 18.99
CA LYS A 779 -30.09 -2.32 19.54
C LYS A 779 -28.97 -1.31 19.71
N HIS A 780 -27.80 -1.72 20.23
CA HIS A 780 -26.64 -0.84 20.34
C HIS A 780 -26.09 -0.37 18.99
N LEU A 781 -26.22 -1.18 17.93
CA LEU A 781 -25.76 -0.83 16.59
C LEU A 781 -26.74 0.08 15.84
N LEU A 782 -28.04 -0.07 16.07
CA LEU A 782 -29.11 0.65 15.37
C LEU A 782 -29.54 1.94 16.08
N ASP A 783 -29.39 2.03 17.40
CA ASP A 783 -29.69 3.26 18.14
C ASP A 783 -28.58 4.30 17.97
N GLN A 784 -28.86 5.36 17.20
CA GLN A 784 -27.94 6.47 16.96
C GLN A 784 -27.35 7.05 18.25
N LYS A 785 -28.08 7.06 19.38
CA LYS A 785 -27.57 7.61 20.65
C LYS A 785 -26.46 6.73 21.25
N VAL A 786 -26.42 5.46 20.89
CA VAL A 786 -25.42 4.49 21.34
C VAL A 786 -24.33 4.30 20.29
N SER A 787 -24.71 4.15 19.02
CA SER A 787 -23.77 3.89 17.92
C SER A 787 -23.03 5.13 17.44
N GLY A 788 -23.63 6.31 17.59
CA GLY A 788 -23.15 7.54 16.96
C GLY A 788 -23.38 7.60 15.45
N VAL A 789 -24.10 6.63 14.87
CA VAL A 789 -24.37 6.52 13.43
C VAL A 789 -25.85 6.77 13.15
N PRO A 790 -26.22 7.95 12.64
CA PRO A 790 -27.55 8.22 12.12
C PRO A 790 -27.80 7.40 10.85
N LEU A 791 -28.97 6.76 10.77
CA LEU A 791 -29.42 5.99 9.61
C LEU A 791 -30.69 6.63 9.02
N PRO A 792 -30.87 6.61 7.68
CA PRO A 792 -29.92 6.14 6.67
C PRO A 792 -28.71 7.08 6.50
N ILE A 793 -27.61 6.53 6.00
CA ILE A 793 -26.40 7.31 5.66
C ILE A 793 -26.76 8.32 4.57
N SER A 794 -26.69 9.60 4.91
CA SER A 794 -27.18 10.68 4.05
C SER A 794 -26.16 11.82 4.02
N PRO A 795 -25.22 11.82 3.06
CA PRO A 795 -24.37 12.98 2.81
C PRO A 795 -25.22 14.21 2.47
N VAL A 796 -24.81 15.36 2.97
CA VAL A 796 -25.47 16.65 2.71
C VAL A 796 -24.53 17.58 1.97
N GLU A 797 -25.09 18.51 1.20
CA GLU A 797 -24.28 19.54 0.56
C GLU A 797 -23.85 20.60 1.59
N GLY A 798 -22.55 20.80 1.70
CA GLY A 798 -21.92 21.83 2.52
C GLY A 798 -21.15 22.83 1.65
N THR A 799 -21.37 24.13 1.87
CA THR A 799 -20.58 25.19 1.22
C THR A 799 -19.51 25.75 2.18
N SER A 800 -18.24 25.67 1.79
CA SER A 800 -17.11 26.36 2.42
C SER A 800 -16.41 27.28 1.42
N TYR A 801 -15.14 27.03 1.10
CA TYR A 801 -14.43 27.63 -0.03
C TYR A 801 -14.83 27.03 -1.39
N ARG A 802 -15.53 25.89 -1.37
CA ARG A 802 -16.21 25.26 -2.51
C ARG A 802 -17.46 24.50 -2.02
N THR A 803 -18.27 24.04 -2.96
CA THR A 803 -19.36 23.10 -2.68
C THR A 803 -18.79 21.70 -2.48
N LEU A 804 -19.23 21.04 -1.42
CA LEU A 804 -18.72 19.75 -0.95
C LEU A 804 -19.90 18.86 -0.53
N LEU A 805 -19.73 17.54 -0.62
CA LEU A 805 -20.58 16.59 0.10
C LEU A 805 -19.95 16.31 1.46
N GLU A 806 -20.72 16.40 2.54
CA GLU A 806 -20.24 16.16 3.89
C GLU A 806 -21.19 15.28 4.70
N ILE A 807 -20.63 14.60 5.71
CA ILE A 807 -21.38 13.91 6.75
C ILE A 807 -20.98 14.57 8.09
N PRO A 808 -21.78 15.49 8.64
CA PRO A 808 -21.37 16.34 9.78
C PRO A 808 -20.88 15.61 11.03
N TRP A 809 -21.41 14.42 11.30
CA TRP A 809 -21.10 13.62 12.48
C TRP A 809 -19.90 12.68 12.29
N ILE A 810 -19.34 12.61 11.08
CA ILE A 810 -18.43 11.52 10.71
C ILE A 810 -17.10 11.60 11.44
N THR A 811 -16.66 10.44 11.90
CA THR A 811 -15.27 10.18 12.29
C THR A 811 -14.89 8.81 11.74
N THR A 812 -13.62 8.63 11.39
CA THR A 812 -13.14 7.36 10.85
C THR A 812 -13.24 6.24 11.89
N ASN A 813 -13.03 6.57 13.16
CA ASN A 813 -13.19 5.66 14.29
C ASN A 813 -14.60 5.07 14.38
N VAL A 814 -15.63 5.92 14.37
CA VAL A 814 -17.03 5.46 14.49
C VAL A 814 -17.42 4.61 13.29
N VAL A 815 -17.04 5.02 12.07
CA VAL A 815 -17.37 4.30 10.84
C VAL A 815 -16.72 2.92 10.80
N ALA A 816 -15.42 2.82 11.10
CA ALA A 816 -14.69 1.56 11.09
C ALA A 816 -15.27 0.59 12.13
N GLN A 817 -15.46 1.05 13.37
CA GLN A 817 -15.97 0.20 14.45
C GLN A 817 -17.42 -0.21 14.25
N TRP A 818 -18.29 0.69 13.79
CA TRP A 818 -19.67 0.35 13.48
C TRP A 818 -19.73 -0.73 12.40
N SER A 819 -18.99 -0.55 11.30
CA SER A 819 -19.00 -1.49 10.18
C SER A 819 -18.47 -2.87 10.57
N LEU A 820 -17.35 -2.94 11.31
CA LEU A 820 -16.79 -4.20 11.80
C LEU A 820 -17.74 -4.94 12.77
N ASN A 821 -18.43 -4.20 13.64
CA ASN A 821 -19.38 -4.81 14.57
C ASN A 821 -20.69 -5.22 13.88
N ILE A 822 -21.13 -4.50 12.84
CA ILE A 822 -22.21 -4.93 11.95
C ILE A 822 -21.85 -6.25 11.25
N PHE A 823 -20.62 -6.39 10.72
CA PHE A 823 -20.18 -7.63 10.10
C PHE A 823 -20.24 -8.82 11.07
N LEU A 824 -19.79 -8.64 12.32
CA LEU A 824 -19.90 -9.71 13.32
C LEU A 824 -21.37 -9.98 13.72
N ALA A 825 -22.20 -8.96 13.87
CA ALA A 825 -23.61 -9.11 14.19
C ALA A 825 -24.39 -9.84 13.07
N LEU A 826 -24.15 -9.51 11.80
CA LEU A 826 -24.69 -10.25 10.65
C LEU A 826 -24.24 -11.72 10.63
N SER A 827 -23.00 -11.99 11.04
CA SER A 827 -22.44 -13.35 11.08
C SER A 827 -23.06 -14.22 12.18
N TYR A 828 -23.38 -13.64 13.33
CA TYR A 828 -23.68 -14.39 14.55
C TYR A 828 -25.08 -14.18 15.14
N ALA A 829 -25.78 -13.12 14.74
CA ALA A 829 -27.05 -12.70 15.31
C ALA A 829 -28.06 -12.21 14.24
N SER A 830 -27.87 -12.54 12.96
CA SER A 830 -28.76 -12.06 11.88
C SER A 830 -30.20 -12.56 12.01
N GLU A 831 -30.43 -13.66 12.72
CA GLU A 831 -31.76 -14.26 12.91
C GLU A 831 -32.75 -13.36 13.66
N VAL A 832 -32.29 -12.40 14.46
CA VAL A 832 -33.15 -11.49 15.24
C VAL A 832 -33.19 -10.07 14.68
N LEU A 833 -32.49 -9.77 13.58
CA LEU A 833 -32.39 -8.41 13.04
C LEU A 833 -33.76 -7.85 12.65
N ASP A 834 -34.58 -8.63 11.94
CA ASP A 834 -35.91 -8.20 11.50
C ASP A 834 -36.86 -7.91 12.68
N GLU A 835 -36.63 -8.53 13.84
CA GLU A 835 -37.45 -8.30 15.03
C GLU A 835 -37.13 -6.97 15.75
N VAL A 836 -35.92 -6.45 15.57
CA VAL A 836 -35.44 -5.24 16.25
C VAL A 836 -35.29 -4.04 15.34
N PHE A 837 -35.35 -4.25 14.03
CA PHE A 837 -35.27 -3.19 13.03
C PHE A 837 -36.59 -2.42 12.93
N THR A 838 -36.53 -1.09 13.00
CA THR A 838 -37.72 -0.22 13.04
C THR A 838 -37.71 0.91 12.01
N ASN A 839 -36.70 0.99 11.14
CA ASN A 839 -36.57 2.06 10.14
C ASN A 839 -37.32 1.74 8.85
#